data_AF-W6KIS3-F1
#
_entry.id   AF-W6KIS3-F1
#
_cell.length_a   1.000
_cell.length_b   1.000
_cell.length_c   1.000
_cell.angle_alpha   90.00
_cell.angle_beta   90.00
_cell.angle_gamma   90.00
#
_symmetry.space_group_name_H-M   'P 1'
#
loop_
_entity.id
_entity.type
_entity.pdbx_description
1 polymer ?
#
loop_
_entity_poly.entity_id
_entity_poly.type
_entity_poly.pdbx_seq_one_letter_code
_entity_poly.pdbx_strand_id
1 'polypeptide(L)'
;MQFKNAEKIPSPGCEKDKFNGGDRLNFSPNFGDSLDPDVVDSVSELFSHQQWYANANLCFRNNPETQFGFFSSFSRQCQDSSPSKISIVYDSCNWSLIDIASGRYYADSLLDCRCFDEMDALMDPGIRKSATCLQRALFKSIKKGRFPRPDRLSKSQAKYQTSPLRISLDEESVFEVTQSGCNRIYHFFHINPVRGVSVDLFFETVNNSFQHSKNDIANTFCYYFPMMRVSGSVTISGYTEDVIGEGWYNREFGGFSFEVNKPVHSAYGWLSLHLSDGSQFSLFHVMDYEATKTKECFGVYISNGKKHMCSDISLEIENRWVSLVTFIVYPSHFSVNVPSIGLSFKLFPTFSAQEFNTVMMPGGGFFEGCMVGKGIVMGNSISLKGFLECKNYIAYSELMDLLNIASKYVRGILSQLYPLKATDEWLQDNVLGRYSFQSRIPADKICEILFSPVRALINRGGKSWRSLLLASCCNALSCDYFDCSPFIAMIELLHVGSLIIDDIQDNSLVRRGGRCIHIDYGVPTAINAGTACYFMAPYIAGIDKLSEEKANKVYKLYLDLLRIGHLGQGLDIYGLDYLMPQAVASGDVHPLLEALEAIHTCKTGSLTSTLCSIACVLCSADPKVFDAMKIFGLNLGLAFQIIDDVRNIKSFRGGLNEKEDIRNGKITYPIVKAMSRLSGADRQLLWDVVKSKPSDPEMVMVAIKLIEKVGGVDLCLQDAQSLIERAWSILDPLLDESISKNILFIFSKSLLNCDC
;
A
#
# COMPACT_ATOMS: atom_id res chain seq x y z
N MET A 1 -24.03 -45.98 -24.73
CA MET A 1 -24.67 -47.31 -24.78
C MET A 1 -25.30 -47.56 -23.42
N GLN A 2 -26.63 -47.74 -23.42
CA GLN A 2 -27.54 -48.33 -22.41
C GLN A 2 -27.62 -47.80 -20.95
N PHE A 3 -28.76 -47.14 -20.73
CA PHE A 3 -29.55 -47.03 -19.51
C PHE A 3 -30.15 -48.37 -19.04
N LYS A 4 -30.53 -48.45 -17.75
CA LYS A 4 -31.80 -48.98 -17.15
C LYS A 4 -31.62 -49.11 -15.62
N ASN A 5 -32.59 -48.97 -14.72
CA ASN A 5 -33.97 -48.47 -14.66
C ASN A 5 -34.30 -48.47 -13.15
N ALA A 6 -34.98 -47.45 -12.60
CA ALA A 6 -35.89 -47.64 -11.46
C ALA A 6 -36.76 -46.39 -11.23
N GLU A 7 -37.97 -46.48 -11.79
CA GLU A 7 -39.27 -46.12 -11.21
C GLU A 7 -39.55 -44.70 -10.66
N LYS A 8 -40.43 -44.02 -11.41
CA LYS A 8 -41.23 -42.87 -10.98
C LYS A 8 -42.29 -43.32 -9.97
N ILE A 9 -42.38 -42.60 -8.85
CA ILE A 9 -43.55 -42.58 -7.95
C ILE A 9 -44.07 -41.12 -7.90
N PRO A 10 -45.40 -40.88 -7.85
CA PRO A 10 -46.00 -39.60 -8.19
C PRO A 10 -45.88 -38.56 -7.07
N SER A 11 -45.68 -37.31 -7.50
CA SER A 11 -45.74 -36.10 -6.68
C SER A 11 -47.11 -35.94 -5.99
N PRO A 12 -47.18 -35.78 -4.65
CA PRO A 12 -48.34 -35.20 -4.01
C PRO A 12 -48.33 -33.69 -4.28
N GLY A 13 -49.44 -33.18 -4.81
CA GLY A 13 -49.62 -31.75 -5.03
C GLY A 13 -49.47 -30.99 -3.72
N CYS A 14 -48.55 -30.04 -3.70
CA CYS A 14 -48.53 -28.99 -2.69
C CYS A 14 -49.12 -27.75 -3.36
N GLU A 15 -50.26 -27.31 -2.85
CA GLU A 15 -50.93 -26.08 -3.22
C GLU A 15 -49.92 -24.92 -3.22
N LYS A 16 -49.92 -24.16 -4.30
CA LYS A 16 -49.24 -22.87 -4.34
C LYS A 16 -50.01 -21.90 -3.44
N ASP A 17 -49.72 -21.93 -2.15
CA ASP A 17 -50.03 -20.80 -1.29
C ASP A 17 -49.19 -19.61 -1.77
N LYS A 18 -49.90 -18.67 -2.39
CA LYS A 18 -49.40 -17.32 -2.64
C LYS A 18 -49.16 -16.65 -1.29
N PHE A 19 -47.96 -16.79 -0.74
CA PHE A 19 -47.48 -15.86 0.27
C PHE A 19 -47.19 -14.52 -0.41
N ASN A 20 -48.13 -13.60 -0.21
CA ASN A 20 -47.96 -12.18 -0.45
C ASN A 20 -46.69 -11.69 0.25
N GLY A 21 -46.01 -10.72 -0.38
CA GLY A 21 -44.84 -10.05 0.21
C GLY A 21 -45.15 -9.52 1.60
N GLY A 22 -44.32 -9.86 2.59
CA GLY A 22 -44.54 -9.44 3.97
C GLY A 22 -43.55 -9.96 5.00
N ASP A 23 -42.99 -11.16 4.84
CA ASP A 23 -42.17 -11.75 5.91
C ASP A 23 -40.68 -11.82 5.56
N ARG A 24 -39.93 -10.78 5.93
CA ARG A 24 -38.51 -10.96 6.26
C ARG A 24 -38.49 -11.87 7.50
N LEU A 25 -37.91 -13.06 7.36
CA LEU A 25 -37.72 -14.01 8.46
C LEU A 25 -36.93 -13.34 9.59
N ASN A 26 -37.66 -12.84 10.58
CA ASN A 26 -37.16 -12.29 11.83
C ASN A 26 -36.70 -13.45 12.74
N PHE A 27 -35.54 -14.05 12.44
CA PHE A 27 -34.86 -14.87 13.42
C PHE A 27 -33.87 -13.99 14.18
N SER A 28 -34.28 -13.55 15.37
CA SER A 28 -33.37 -12.98 16.36
C SER A 28 -33.74 -13.53 17.72
N PRO A 29 -32.77 -14.05 18.50
CA PRO A 29 -33.00 -14.22 19.92
C PRO A 29 -33.35 -12.84 20.49
N ASN A 30 -34.49 -12.76 21.18
CA ASN A 30 -34.88 -11.55 21.89
C ASN A 30 -34.04 -11.50 23.18
N PHE A 31 -32.79 -11.05 23.04
CA PHE A 31 -31.92 -10.75 24.16
C PHE A 31 -32.51 -9.53 24.87
N GLY A 32 -33.18 -9.72 26.01
CA GLY A 32 -33.76 -8.62 26.81
C GLY A 32 -32.68 -7.65 27.32
N ASP A 33 -33.11 -6.61 28.04
CA ASP A 33 -32.21 -5.53 28.55
C ASP A 33 -31.08 -5.99 29.50
N SER A 34 -31.13 -7.25 29.97
CA SER A 34 -30.08 -7.89 30.76
C SER A 34 -29.58 -9.13 30.01
N LEU A 35 -28.43 -9.00 29.36
CA LEU A 35 -27.75 -10.08 28.67
C LEU A 35 -26.93 -10.91 29.65
N ASP A 36 -27.18 -12.21 29.68
CA ASP A 36 -26.33 -13.17 30.39
C ASP A 36 -25.01 -13.35 29.60
N PRO A 37 -23.87 -12.90 30.14
CA PRO A 37 -22.57 -13.02 29.46
C PRO A 37 -22.17 -14.47 29.17
N ASP A 38 -22.64 -15.45 29.95
CA ASP A 38 -22.38 -16.87 29.67
C ASP A 38 -23.05 -17.34 28.37
N VAL A 39 -24.15 -16.68 28.00
CA VAL A 39 -24.87 -16.94 26.75
C VAL A 39 -24.25 -16.17 25.58
N VAL A 40 -23.89 -14.91 25.76
CA VAL A 40 -23.36 -14.06 24.66
C VAL A 40 -21.87 -14.21 24.40
N ASP A 41 -21.06 -14.64 25.36
CA ASP A 41 -19.66 -14.90 25.06
C ASP A 41 -19.51 -16.18 24.23
N SER A 42 -20.40 -17.15 24.46
CA SER A 42 -20.40 -18.46 23.81
C SER A 42 -20.49 -18.40 22.28
N VAL A 43 -20.02 -19.46 21.63
CA VAL A 43 -20.18 -19.66 20.18
C VAL A 43 -21.65 -19.90 19.88
N SER A 44 -22.17 -19.21 18.87
CA SER A 44 -23.54 -19.38 18.38
C SER A 44 -23.57 -19.90 16.95
N GLU A 45 -24.30 -20.98 16.69
CA GLU A 45 -24.51 -21.47 15.31
C GLU A 45 -25.56 -20.65 14.54
N LEU A 46 -26.19 -19.66 15.17
CA LEU A 46 -27.24 -18.84 14.56
C LEU A 46 -26.68 -17.74 13.65
N PHE A 47 -25.40 -17.37 13.82
CA PHE A 47 -24.80 -16.25 13.13
C PHE A 47 -23.69 -16.73 12.20
N SER A 48 -23.75 -16.28 10.94
CA SER A 48 -22.73 -16.57 9.94
C SER A 48 -21.41 -15.84 10.18
N HIS A 49 -21.40 -14.81 11.03
CA HIS A 49 -20.19 -14.07 11.41
C HIS A 49 -20.22 -13.75 12.90
N GLN A 50 -19.10 -13.98 13.57
CA GLN A 50 -18.91 -13.73 15.00
C GLN A 50 -17.50 -13.22 15.26
N GLN A 51 -17.37 -12.21 16.11
CA GLN A 51 -16.07 -11.70 16.54
C GLN A 51 -15.97 -11.52 18.05
N TRP A 52 -14.79 -11.83 18.59
CA TRP A 52 -14.33 -11.49 19.93
C TRP A 52 -13.15 -10.54 19.76
N TYR A 53 -13.39 -9.25 20.01
CA TYR A 53 -12.44 -8.19 19.78
C TYR A 53 -12.05 -7.56 21.13
N ALA A 54 -10.77 -7.22 21.29
CA ALA A 54 -10.29 -6.42 22.41
C ALA A 54 -9.18 -5.47 21.96
N ASN A 55 -9.08 -4.31 22.62
CA ASN A 55 -7.91 -3.44 22.55
C ASN A 55 -7.51 -2.98 23.96
N ALA A 56 -6.25 -2.60 24.14
CA ALA A 56 -5.75 -2.13 25.42
C ALA A 56 -4.59 -1.13 25.28
N ASN A 57 -4.58 -0.16 26.18
CA ASN A 57 -3.43 0.69 26.45
C ASN A 57 -2.70 0.12 27.66
N LEU A 58 -1.44 -0.28 27.47
CA LEU A 58 -0.62 -0.97 28.45
C LEU A 58 0.61 -0.15 28.79
N CYS A 59 1.19 -0.41 29.95
CA CYS A 59 2.53 0.04 30.33
C CYS A 59 3.22 -1.02 31.18
N PHE A 60 4.55 -0.99 31.26
CA PHE A 60 5.25 -1.86 32.20
C PHE A 60 4.88 -1.49 33.64
N ARG A 61 4.63 -2.51 34.47
CA ARG A 61 4.28 -2.34 35.88
C ARG A 61 5.33 -1.55 36.65
N ASN A 62 6.61 -1.79 36.35
CA ASN A 62 7.75 -1.17 37.02
C ASN A 62 8.28 0.07 36.27
N ASN A 63 7.80 0.34 35.05
CA ASN A 63 8.20 1.50 34.25
C ASN A 63 7.02 2.03 33.40
N PRO A 64 6.14 2.88 33.98
CA PRO A 64 4.95 3.38 33.28
C PRO A 64 5.25 4.24 32.03
N GLU A 65 6.48 4.70 31.84
CA GLU A 65 6.89 5.46 30.66
C GLU A 65 6.98 4.58 29.40
N THR A 66 7.21 3.28 29.57
CA THR A 66 7.20 2.34 28.45
C THR A 66 5.77 1.88 28.20
N GLN A 67 5.19 2.36 27.09
CA GLN A 67 3.79 2.18 26.75
C GLN A 67 3.62 1.27 25.54
N PHE A 68 2.55 0.48 25.56
CA PHE A 68 2.16 -0.38 24.46
C PHE A 68 0.68 -0.24 24.13
N GLY A 69 0.35 -0.44 22.87
CA GLY A 69 -0.98 -0.82 22.45
C GLY A 69 -1.08 -2.33 22.29
N PHE A 70 -2.26 -2.88 22.50
CA PHE A 70 -2.59 -4.24 22.10
C PHE A 70 -3.95 -4.24 21.43
N PHE A 71 -4.12 -5.02 20.36
CA PHE A 71 -5.45 -5.42 19.92
C PHE A 71 -5.45 -6.91 19.56
N SER A 72 -6.61 -7.55 19.68
CA SER A 72 -6.85 -8.92 19.22
C SER A 72 -8.29 -9.08 18.75
N SER A 73 -8.47 -9.87 17.70
CA SER A 73 -9.76 -10.18 17.10
C SER A 73 -9.78 -11.64 16.66
N PHE A 74 -10.49 -12.48 17.42
CA PHE A 74 -10.89 -13.80 16.94
C PHE A 74 -12.15 -13.66 16.10
N SER A 75 -12.13 -14.20 14.89
CA SER A 75 -13.28 -14.19 13.97
C SER A 75 -13.65 -15.60 13.58
N ARG A 76 -14.95 -15.89 13.60
CA ARG A 76 -15.56 -17.12 13.11
C ARG A 76 -16.54 -16.79 12.00
N GLN A 77 -16.31 -17.33 10.81
CA GLN A 77 -17.13 -17.07 9.63
C GLN A 77 -17.66 -18.37 9.04
N CYS A 78 -18.96 -18.42 8.77
CA CYS A 78 -19.64 -19.51 8.10
C CYS A 78 -19.68 -19.23 6.59
N GLN A 79 -19.39 -20.24 5.77
CA GLN A 79 -19.44 -20.13 4.31
C GLN A 79 -20.86 -19.84 3.80
N ASP A 80 -21.86 -20.43 4.47
CA ASP A 80 -23.26 -20.29 4.08
C ASP A 80 -23.89 -19.04 4.70
N SER A 81 -24.55 -18.23 3.86
CA SER A 81 -25.34 -17.07 4.30
C SER A 81 -26.51 -17.42 5.23
N SER A 82 -26.90 -18.70 5.28
CA SER A 82 -27.87 -19.27 6.22
C SER A 82 -27.25 -20.53 6.84
N PRO A 83 -26.71 -20.44 8.07
CA PRO A 83 -25.99 -21.56 8.67
C PRO A 83 -26.88 -22.80 8.82
N SER A 84 -26.43 -23.92 8.28
CA SER A 84 -26.97 -25.25 8.57
C SER A 84 -26.02 -25.99 9.52
N LYS A 85 -26.46 -27.09 10.15
CA LYS A 85 -25.58 -27.92 10.99
C LYS A 85 -24.37 -28.54 10.24
N ILE A 86 -24.31 -28.41 8.92
CA ILE A 86 -23.28 -29.01 8.05
C ILE A 86 -22.39 -27.92 7.40
N SER A 87 -22.67 -26.64 7.66
CA SER A 87 -21.96 -25.54 7.00
C SER A 87 -20.50 -25.50 7.41
N ILE A 88 -19.61 -25.22 6.44
CA ILE A 88 -18.18 -25.07 6.69
C ILE A 88 -17.96 -23.72 7.39
N VAL A 89 -17.19 -23.77 8.47
CA VAL A 89 -16.81 -22.60 9.27
C VAL A 89 -15.32 -22.43 9.21
N TYR A 90 -14.87 -21.20 9.05
CA TYR A 90 -13.47 -20.81 9.02
C TYR A 90 -13.19 -19.81 10.13
N ASP A 91 -12.05 -20.00 10.77
CA ASP A 91 -11.63 -19.22 11.92
C ASP A 91 -10.37 -18.44 11.61
N SER A 92 -10.22 -17.28 12.23
CA SER A 92 -8.99 -16.50 12.14
C SER A 92 -8.76 -15.74 13.43
N CYS A 93 -7.49 -15.45 13.72
CA CYS A 93 -7.10 -14.57 14.79
C CYS A 93 -6.13 -13.52 14.24
N ASN A 94 -6.54 -12.25 14.33
CA ASN A 94 -5.71 -11.10 14.01
C ASN A 94 -5.36 -10.40 15.31
N TRP A 95 -4.08 -10.16 15.58
CA TRP A 95 -3.68 -9.42 16.76
C TRP A 95 -2.40 -8.63 16.51
N SER A 96 -2.20 -7.57 17.30
CA SER A 96 -0.91 -6.89 17.32
C SER A 96 -0.51 -6.40 18.70
N LEU A 97 0.80 -6.30 18.88
CA LEU A 97 1.43 -5.52 19.95
C LEU A 97 2.08 -4.28 19.32
N ILE A 98 1.74 -3.11 19.84
CA ILE A 98 2.15 -1.80 19.34
C ILE A 98 3.14 -1.22 20.34
N ASP A 99 4.43 -1.24 20.03
CA ASP A 99 5.45 -0.59 20.86
C ASP A 99 5.53 0.88 20.49
N ILE A 100 4.99 1.74 21.37
CA ILE A 100 4.86 3.18 21.14
C ILE A 100 6.23 3.85 21.16
N ALA A 101 7.15 3.40 22.02
CA ALA A 101 8.45 4.02 22.20
C ALA A 101 9.37 3.76 21.00
N SER A 102 9.36 2.54 20.46
CA SER A 102 10.17 2.21 19.28
C SER A 102 9.46 2.46 17.95
N GLY A 103 8.15 2.77 17.97
CA GLY A 103 7.34 2.97 16.78
C GLY A 103 7.15 1.68 15.97
N ARG A 104 7.12 0.52 16.64
CA ARG A 104 7.03 -0.80 16.00
C ARG A 104 5.64 -1.39 16.16
N TYR A 105 5.16 -2.00 15.08
CA TYR A 105 3.85 -2.63 14.99
C TYR A 105 4.00 -4.13 14.74
N TYR A 106 3.90 -4.92 15.80
CA TYR A 106 4.07 -6.38 15.76
C TYR A 106 2.74 -7.05 15.45
N ALA A 107 2.42 -7.23 14.17
CA ALA A 107 1.20 -7.89 13.72
C ALA A 107 1.39 -9.40 13.49
N ASP A 108 0.33 -10.17 13.75
CA ASP A 108 0.21 -11.59 13.36
C ASP A 108 -1.23 -11.89 12.95
N SER A 109 -1.40 -12.67 11.88
CA SER A 109 -2.69 -13.10 11.36
C SER A 109 -2.67 -14.62 11.16
N LEU A 110 -3.30 -15.34 12.08
CA LEU A 110 -3.37 -16.80 12.05
C LEU A 110 -4.72 -17.25 11.49
N LEU A 111 -4.70 -17.84 10.32
CA LEU A 111 -5.89 -18.30 9.58
C LEU A 111 -6.06 -19.81 9.78
N ASP A 112 -7.27 -20.29 10.03
CA ASP A 112 -7.58 -21.73 10.10
C ASP A 112 -7.15 -22.43 8.80
N CYS A 113 -6.59 -23.63 8.90
CA CYS A 113 -6.10 -24.40 7.76
C CYS A 113 -7.14 -24.60 6.64
N ARG A 114 -8.45 -24.57 6.96
CA ARG A 114 -9.55 -24.68 6.01
C ARG A 114 -9.79 -23.39 5.21
N CYS A 115 -9.32 -22.23 5.68
CA CYS A 115 -9.49 -20.94 4.97
C CYS A 115 -8.94 -21.01 3.55
N PHE A 116 -7.90 -21.82 3.32
CA PHE A 116 -7.29 -21.98 2.01
C PHE A 116 -8.27 -22.54 0.96
N ASP A 117 -9.10 -23.51 1.34
CA ASP A 117 -10.06 -24.14 0.41
C ASP A 117 -11.12 -23.14 -0.05
N GLU A 118 -11.53 -22.23 0.85
CA GLU A 118 -12.46 -21.14 0.50
C GLU A 118 -11.77 -20.08 -0.35
N MET A 119 -10.55 -19.68 0.00
CA MET A 119 -9.77 -18.76 -0.82
C MET A 119 -9.62 -19.33 -2.23
N ASP A 120 -9.40 -20.64 -2.39
CA ASP A 120 -9.31 -21.31 -3.69
C ASP A 120 -10.64 -21.31 -4.46
N ALA A 121 -11.76 -21.55 -3.78
CA ALA A 121 -13.09 -21.40 -4.38
C ALA A 121 -13.36 -19.95 -4.83
N LEU A 122 -13.00 -18.95 -4.02
CA LEU A 122 -13.12 -17.52 -4.35
C LEU A 122 -12.18 -17.08 -5.49
N MET A 123 -11.17 -17.90 -5.83
CA MET A 123 -10.27 -17.71 -6.95
C MET A 123 -10.81 -18.22 -8.30
N ASP A 124 -12.04 -18.79 -8.34
CA ASP A 124 -12.71 -19.15 -9.60
C ASP A 124 -13.08 -17.87 -10.40
N PRO A 125 -12.58 -17.70 -11.64
CA PRO A 125 -12.89 -16.56 -12.51
C PRO A 125 -14.39 -16.33 -12.73
N GLY A 126 -15.23 -17.35 -12.55
CA GLY A 126 -16.68 -17.25 -12.63
C GLY A 126 -17.33 -16.52 -11.44
N ILE A 127 -16.68 -16.50 -10.28
CA ILE A 127 -17.25 -16.04 -8.99
C ILE A 127 -16.92 -14.58 -8.68
N ARG A 128 -15.74 -14.07 -9.07
CA ARG A 128 -15.35 -12.65 -8.89
C ARG A 128 -14.82 -12.01 -10.18
N LYS A 129 -15.74 -11.49 -11.01
CA LYS A 129 -15.38 -10.64 -12.17
C LYS A 129 -14.72 -9.30 -11.79
N SER A 130 -14.66 -8.93 -10.52
CA SER A 130 -14.26 -7.61 -10.02
C SER A 130 -13.02 -7.59 -9.10
N ALA A 131 -12.22 -8.66 -9.05
CA ALA A 131 -11.03 -8.70 -8.19
C ALA A 131 -9.98 -7.67 -8.63
N THR A 132 -9.35 -6.95 -7.70
CA THR A 132 -8.30 -5.95 -8.00
C THR A 132 -7.02 -6.60 -8.52
N CYS A 133 -6.15 -5.82 -9.15
CA CYS A 133 -4.82 -6.28 -9.58
C CYS A 133 -3.98 -6.87 -8.44
N LEU A 134 -4.06 -6.28 -7.23
CA LEU A 134 -3.37 -6.81 -6.05
C LEU A 134 -3.95 -8.15 -5.62
N GLN A 135 -5.28 -8.27 -5.51
CA GLN A 135 -5.93 -9.52 -5.14
C GLN A 135 -5.53 -10.66 -6.07
N ARG A 136 -5.54 -10.42 -7.39
CA ARG A 136 -5.12 -11.42 -8.39
C ARG A 136 -3.68 -11.91 -8.17
N ALA A 137 -2.76 -11.01 -7.80
CA ALA A 137 -1.38 -11.38 -7.51
C ALA A 137 -1.23 -12.15 -6.19
N LEU A 138 -1.87 -11.68 -5.12
CA LEU A 138 -1.88 -12.34 -3.82
C LEU A 138 -2.43 -13.77 -3.93
N PHE A 139 -3.55 -13.93 -4.61
CA PHE A 139 -4.15 -15.23 -4.93
C PHE A 139 -3.20 -16.17 -5.67
N LYS A 140 -2.45 -15.66 -6.64
CA LYS A 140 -1.43 -16.46 -7.33
C LYS A 140 -0.32 -16.93 -6.40
N SER A 141 0.04 -16.15 -5.38
CA SER A 141 1.06 -16.58 -4.41
C SER A 141 0.52 -17.56 -3.37
N ILE A 142 -0.71 -17.32 -2.89
CA ILE A 142 -1.43 -18.23 -1.99
C ILE A 142 -1.56 -19.61 -2.63
N LYS A 143 -1.94 -19.71 -3.92
CA LYS A 143 -1.98 -20.98 -4.68
C LYS A 143 -0.66 -21.76 -4.71
N LYS A 144 0.49 -21.09 -4.49
CA LYS A 144 1.80 -21.72 -4.38
C LYS A 144 2.17 -22.10 -2.94
N GLY A 145 1.23 -21.96 -2.00
CA GLY A 145 1.45 -22.17 -0.57
C GLY A 145 2.23 -21.04 0.10
N ARG A 146 2.33 -19.85 -0.53
CA ARG A 146 3.07 -18.70 0.01
C ARG A 146 2.09 -17.62 0.46
N PHE A 147 2.00 -17.40 1.76
CA PHE A 147 1.14 -16.39 2.35
C PHE A 147 1.94 -15.11 2.59
N PRO A 148 1.42 -13.94 2.18
CA PRO A 148 2.08 -12.68 2.48
C PRO A 148 2.05 -12.44 3.99
N ARG A 149 3.20 -12.11 4.59
CA ARG A 149 3.24 -11.71 5.99
C ARG A 149 2.31 -10.49 6.24
N PRO A 150 1.64 -10.43 7.40
CA PRO A 150 1.77 -11.32 8.56
C PRO A 150 0.88 -12.58 8.51
N ASP A 151 0.16 -12.85 7.41
CA ASP A 151 -0.73 -14.01 7.33
C ASP A 151 0.03 -15.34 7.34
N ARG A 152 -0.49 -16.29 8.10
CA ARG A 152 -0.02 -17.67 8.18
C ARG A 152 -1.19 -18.62 8.41
N LEU A 153 -1.05 -19.86 7.96
CA LEU A 153 -2.03 -20.91 8.21
C LEU A 153 -1.73 -21.63 9.52
N SER A 154 -2.79 -21.99 10.23
CA SER A 154 -2.72 -22.96 11.31
C SER A 154 -2.39 -24.35 10.77
N LYS A 155 -1.76 -25.17 11.61
CA LYS A 155 -1.43 -26.58 11.41
C LYS A 155 -2.67 -27.44 11.57
N SER A 156 -3.61 -27.01 12.41
CA SER A 156 -4.84 -27.73 12.72
C SER A 156 -6.06 -26.82 12.73
N GLN A 157 -7.26 -27.40 12.63
CA GLN A 157 -8.51 -26.66 12.75
C GLN A 157 -8.61 -26.04 14.16
N ALA A 158 -9.26 -24.87 14.24
CA ALA A 158 -9.53 -24.22 15.50
C ALA A 158 -10.27 -25.15 16.47
N LYS A 159 -9.84 -25.15 17.74
CA LYS A 159 -10.41 -25.98 18.80
C LYS A 159 -11.28 -25.14 19.71
N TYR A 160 -12.40 -25.73 20.12
CA TYR A 160 -13.40 -25.10 20.96
C TYR A 160 -13.67 -25.90 22.22
N GLN A 161 -13.73 -25.21 23.34
CA GLN A 161 -14.40 -25.65 24.56
C GLN A 161 -15.51 -24.64 24.86
N THR A 162 -16.70 -25.09 25.23
CA THR A 162 -17.86 -24.19 25.40
C THR A 162 -18.12 -23.79 26.85
N SER A 163 -17.53 -24.48 27.83
CA SER A 163 -17.69 -24.16 29.25
C SER A 163 -16.48 -24.65 30.07
N PRO A 164 -15.60 -23.74 30.56
CA PRO A 164 -15.47 -22.35 30.13
C PRO A 164 -15.24 -22.24 28.62
N LEU A 165 -15.60 -21.08 28.05
CA LEU A 165 -15.31 -20.81 26.64
C LEU A 165 -13.80 -20.76 26.43
N ARG A 166 -13.31 -21.55 25.48
CA ARG A 166 -11.94 -21.53 24.99
C ARG A 166 -11.92 -21.67 23.49
N ILE A 167 -11.21 -20.77 22.81
CA ILE A 167 -10.93 -20.83 21.38
C ILE A 167 -9.41 -20.92 21.23
N SER A 168 -8.92 -21.89 20.48
CA SER A 168 -7.48 -22.08 20.27
C SER A 168 -7.18 -22.35 18.79
N LEU A 169 -6.31 -21.52 18.22
CA LEU A 169 -5.61 -21.81 16.96
C LEU A 169 -4.18 -22.23 17.31
N ASP A 170 -3.91 -23.53 17.18
CA ASP A 170 -2.62 -24.19 17.43
C ASP A 170 -1.96 -23.93 18.80
N GLU A 171 -2.71 -23.48 19.82
CA GLU A 171 -2.15 -22.98 21.09
C GLU A 171 -1.22 -21.76 20.93
N GLU A 172 -1.14 -21.19 19.72
CA GLU A 172 -0.37 -19.99 19.41
C GLU A 172 -1.25 -18.74 19.45
N SER A 173 -2.57 -18.90 19.36
CA SER A 173 -3.55 -17.85 19.66
C SER A 173 -4.71 -18.47 20.41
N VAL A 174 -4.86 -18.08 21.67
CA VAL A 174 -5.84 -18.62 22.61
C VAL A 174 -6.66 -17.48 23.19
N PHE A 175 -7.97 -17.70 23.22
CA PHE A 175 -8.92 -16.85 23.93
C PHE A 175 -9.70 -17.71 24.91
N GLU A 176 -9.74 -17.31 26.17
CA GLU A 176 -10.43 -18.00 27.25
C GLU A 176 -11.30 -17.03 28.05
N VAL A 177 -12.49 -17.47 28.44
CA VAL A 177 -13.36 -16.71 29.34
C VAL A 177 -13.55 -17.48 30.62
N THR A 178 -13.17 -16.86 31.73
CA THR A 178 -13.30 -17.40 33.07
C THR A 178 -14.00 -16.41 34.00
N GLN A 179 -14.27 -16.83 35.23
CA GLN A 179 -14.95 -16.02 36.23
C GLN A 179 -14.16 -16.01 37.54
N SER A 180 -14.08 -14.84 38.17
CA SER A 180 -13.49 -14.66 39.50
C SER A 180 -14.43 -13.80 40.35
N GLY A 181 -15.14 -14.46 41.28
CA GLY A 181 -16.21 -13.81 42.03
C GLY A 181 -17.34 -13.31 41.11
N CYS A 182 -17.65 -12.02 41.17
CA CYS A 182 -18.64 -11.39 40.28
C CYS A 182 -18.05 -10.88 38.96
N ASN A 183 -16.71 -10.89 38.81
CA ASN A 183 -16.03 -10.35 37.64
C ASN A 183 -15.79 -11.46 36.60
N ARG A 184 -15.90 -11.09 35.32
CA ARG A 184 -15.44 -11.94 34.21
C ARG A 184 -14.00 -11.59 33.88
N ILE A 185 -13.25 -12.62 33.50
CA ILE A 185 -11.86 -12.50 33.06
C ILE A 185 -11.77 -13.05 31.65
N TYR A 186 -11.33 -12.19 30.74
CA TYR A 186 -11.08 -12.52 29.35
C TYR A 186 -9.57 -12.62 29.15
N HIS A 187 -9.10 -13.83 28.88
CA HIS A 187 -7.69 -14.15 28.74
C HIS A 187 -7.34 -14.24 27.26
N PHE A 188 -6.37 -13.44 26.83
CA PHE A 188 -5.82 -13.42 25.49
C PHE A 188 -4.35 -13.82 25.57
N PHE A 189 -4.01 -14.95 24.94
CA PHE A 189 -2.65 -15.43 24.85
C PHE A 189 -2.27 -15.58 23.37
N HIS A 190 -1.19 -14.93 22.96
CA HIS A 190 -0.71 -15.03 21.59
C HIS A 190 0.81 -15.16 21.51
N ILE A 191 1.26 -15.93 20.51
CA ILE A 191 2.67 -16.11 20.16
C ILE A 191 2.80 -15.85 18.65
N ASN A 192 3.69 -14.93 18.30
CA ASN A 192 4.23 -14.78 16.95
C ASN A 192 5.64 -15.39 16.94
N PRO A 193 5.80 -16.66 16.53
CA PRO A 193 7.08 -17.35 16.56
C PRO A 193 8.07 -16.78 15.53
N VAL A 194 7.58 -16.16 14.45
CA VAL A 194 8.41 -15.56 13.39
C VAL A 194 9.11 -14.30 13.90
N ARG A 195 8.40 -13.52 14.73
CA ARG A 195 8.87 -12.24 15.25
C ARG A 195 9.47 -12.34 16.66
N GLY A 196 9.33 -13.50 17.31
CA GLY A 196 9.77 -13.70 18.69
C GLY A 196 9.03 -12.78 19.68
N VAL A 197 7.73 -12.60 19.45
CA VAL A 197 6.86 -11.77 20.29
C VAL A 197 5.73 -12.62 20.85
N SER A 198 5.42 -12.47 22.13
CA SER A 198 4.21 -13.05 22.73
C SER A 198 3.55 -12.09 23.71
N VAL A 199 2.26 -12.30 23.93
CA VAL A 199 1.47 -11.55 24.90
C VAL A 199 0.61 -12.54 25.68
N ASP A 200 0.48 -12.31 26.98
CA ASP A 200 -0.35 -13.10 27.89
C ASP A 200 -1.11 -12.10 28.78
N LEU A 201 -2.36 -11.79 28.41
CA LEU A 201 -3.11 -10.66 28.96
C LEU A 201 -4.47 -11.09 29.51
N PHE A 202 -4.79 -10.60 30.69
CA PHE A 202 -6.06 -10.82 31.39
C PHE A 202 -6.82 -9.51 31.48
N PHE A 203 -8.02 -9.49 30.92
CA PHE A 203 -8.94 -8.36 30.95
C PHE A 203 -10.03 -8.66 31.98
N GLU A 204 -10.03 -7.91 33.08
CA GLU A 204 -11.00 -8.03 34.17
C GLU A 204 -12.08 -6.95 34.04
N THR A 205 -13.35 -7.35 34.13
CA THR A 205 -14.48 -6.41 34.11
C THR A 205 -14.47 -5.48 35.32
N VAL A 206 -14.60 -4.16 35.08
CA VAL A 206 -14.71 -3.15 36.16
C VAL A 206 -16.15 -2.66 36.33
N ASN A 207 -16.86 -2.45 35.21
CA ASN A 207 -18.20 -1.89 35.15
C ASN A 207 -19.18 -2.85 34.49
N ASN A 208 -20.46 -2.51 34.55
CA ASN A 208 -21.48 -3.14 33.73
C ASN A 208 -21.17 -2.98 32.25
N SER A 209 -21.63 -3.95 31.48
CA SER A 209 -21.59 -3.93 30.03
C SER A 209 -22.66 -3.05 29.41
N PHE A 210 -22.46 -2.75 28.14
CA PHE A 210 -23.39 -1.98 27.34
C PHE A 210 -23.71 -2.69 26.03
N GLN A 211 -24.91 -2.44 25.52
CA GLN A 211 -25.37 -2.97 24.24
C GLN A 211 -25.52 -1.84 23.23
N HIS A 212 -25.15 -2.10 21.97
CA HIS A 212 -25.62 -1.32 20.83
C HIS A 212 -26.96 -1.90 20.33
N SER A 213 -28.00 -1.07 20.27
CA SER A 213 -29.34 -1.49 19.84
C SER A 213 -29.37 -1.98 18.39
N LYS A 214 -30.26 -2.95 18.16
CA LYS A 214 -30.62 -3.44 16.83
C LYS A 214 -31.21 -2.28 16.02
N ASN A 215 -30.63 -1.99 14.85
CA ASN A 215 -30.98 -0.96 13.84
C ASN A 215 -30.04 0.24 13.70
N ASP A 216 -28.93 0.33 14.47
CA ASP A 216 -28.06 1.52 14.38
C ASP A 216 -26.78 1.32 13.53
N ILE A 217 -26.30 0.08 13.31
CA ILE A 217 -25.14 -0.20 12.43
C ILE A 217 -25.34 -1.54 11.70
N ALA A 218 -25.37 -1.50 10.37
CA ALA A 218 -25.06 -2.62 9.46
C ALA A 218 -25.66 -4.03 9.75
N ASN A 219 -26.79 -4.12 10.47
CA ASN A 219 -27.38 -5.38 10.96
C ASN A 219 -26.48 -6.18 11.93
N THR A 220 -25.55 -5.53 12.63
CA THR A 220 -24.67 -6.16 13.64
C THR A 220 -25.27 -5.98 15.03
N PHE A 221 -25.28 -7.05 15.82
CA PHE A 221 -25.53 -6.98 17.26
C PHE A 221 -24.19 -6.93 17.98
N CYS A 222 -24.02 -5.96 18.90
CA CYS A 222 -22.76 -5.72 19.59
C CYS A 222 -23.02 -5.49 21.09
N TYR A 223 -22.25 -6.20 21.91
CA TYR A 223 -22.20 -6.06 23.36
C TYR A 223 -20.74 -5.85 23.79
N TYR A 224 -20.48 -4.88 24.65
CA TYR A 224 -19.10 -4.47 24.94
C TYR A 224 -18.90 -3.99 26.38
N PHE A 225 -17.64 -4.07 26.82
CA PHE A 225 -17.14 -3.45 28.05
C PHE A 225 -16.21 -2.28 27.67
N PRO A 226 -16.64 -1.03 27.91
CA PRO A 226 -15.87 0.15 27.52
C PRO A 226 -14.64 0.39 28.40
N MET A 227 -14.59 -0.24 29.58
CA MET A 227 -13.49 -0.12 30.52
C MET A 227 -13.27 -1.45 31.24
N MET A 228 -12.07 -1.98 31.09
CA MET A 228 -11.58 -3.19 31.75
C MET A 228 -10.20 -2.93 32.33
N ARG A 229 -9.89 -3.57 33.46
CA ARG A 229 -8.52 -3.57 33.99
C ARG A 229 -7.74 -4.65 33.26
N VAL A 230 -6.57 -4.31 32.74
CA VAL A 230 -5.71 -5.25 32.04
C VAL A 230 -4.45 -5.51 32.85
N SER A 231 -4.05 -6.76 32.95
CA SER A 231 -2.78 -7.17 33.55
C SER A 231 -2.23 -8.40 32.85
N GLY A 232 -0.92 -8.61 32.89
CA GLY A 232 -0.32 -9.77 32.27
C GLY A 232 1.15 -9.55 31.97
N SER A 233 1.64 -10.16 30.89
CA SER A 233 3.02 -10.01 30.45
C SER A 233 3.11 -9.85 28.93
N VAL A 234 4.18 -9.19 28.49
CA VAL A 234 4.59 -9.11 27.08
C VAL A 234 6.02 -9.63 26.97
N THR A 235 6.30 -10.38 25.92
CA THR A 235 7.65 -10.85 25.60
C THR A 235 8.07 -10.32 24.25
N ILE A 236 9.20 -9.63 24.18
CA ILE A 236 9.79 -9.13 22.93
C ILE A 236 11.24 -9.60 22.87
N SER A 237 11.60 -10.32 21.80
CA SER A 237 12.98 -10.80 21.59
C SER A 237 13.54 -11.60 22.77
N GLY A 238 12.68 -12.37 23.45
CA GLY A 238 13.05 -13.24 24.57
C GLY A 238 13.07 -12.56 25.95
N TYR A 239 12.78 -11.25 26.03
CA TYR A 239 12.64 -10.53 27.30
C TYR A 239 11.17 -10.39 27.66
N THR A 240 10.78 -10.93 28.81
CA THR A 240 9.41 -10.89 29.34
C THR A 240 9.32 -9.87 30.47
N GLU A 241 8.31 -8.99 30.40
CA GLU A 241 8.05 -7.98 31.41
C GLU A 241 6.55 -7.92 31.73
N ASP A 242 6.24 -7.64 32.99
CA ASP A 242 4.87 -7.50 33.46
C ASP A 242 4.25 -6.17 33.00
N VAL A 243 3.03 -6.24 32.49
CA VAL A 243 2.26 -5.08 32.05
C VAL A 243 0.97 -4.94 32.84
N ILE A 244 0.52 -3.69 32.95
CA ILE A 244 -0.79 -3.30 33.46
C ILE A 244 -1.39 -2.24 32.54
N GLY A 245 -2.71 -2.11 32.53
CA GLY A 245 -3.37 -1.14 31.68
C GLY A 245 -4.88 -1.13 31.77
N GLU A 246 -5.47 -0.50 30.77
CA GLU A 246 -6.91 -0.34 30.61
C GLU A 246 -7.31 -0.79 29.21
N GLY A 247 -8.42 -1.49 29.11
CA GLY A 247 -8.85 -2.13 27.87
C GLY A 247 -10.31 -1.93 27.53
N TRP A 248 -10.62 -2.20 26.27
CA TRP A 248 -11.96 -2.31 25.71
C TRP A 248 -12.16 -3.75 25.23
N TYR A 249 -13.33 -4.32 25.48
CA TYR A 249 -13.73 -5.61 24.92
C TYR A 249 -15.05 -5.48 24.19
N ASN A 250 -15.17 -6.13 23.05
CA ASN A 250 -16.34 -6.11 22.20
C ASN A 250 -16.66 -7.51 21.67
N ARG A 251 -17.93 -7.89 21.78
CA ARG A 251 -18.51 -9.10 21.21
C ARG A 251 -19.48 -8.71 20.11
N GLU A 252 -19.17 -9.13 18.88
CA GLU A 252 -19.97 -8.83 17.70
C GLU A 252 -20.60 -10.08 17.08
N PHE A 253 -21.86 -9.95 16.70
CA PHE A 253 -22.66 -10.98 16.06
C PHE A 253 -23.33 -10.43 14.80
N GLY A 254 -23.29 -11.22 13.74
CA GLY A 254 -23.66 -10.70 12.43
C GLY A 254 -22.60 -9.71 11.94
N GLY A 255 -22.93 -8.95 10.91
CA GLY A 255 -21.97 -8.12 10.20
C GLY A 255 -22.36 -7.99 8.74
N PHE A 256 -21.63 -7.14 8.01
CA PHE A 256 -21.75 -7.03 6.56
C PHE A 256 -21.68 -8.43 5.97
N SER A 257 -22.81 -8.95 5.51
CA SER A 257 -22.75 -10.10 4.63
C SER A 257 -21.83 -9.69 3.49
N PHE A 258 -20.69 -10.36 3.36
CA PHE A 258 -20.09 -10.57 2.06
C PHE A 258 -21.09 -11.45 1.31
N GLU A 259 -22.25 -10.89 0.95
CA GLU A 259 -23.11 -11.47 -0.05
C GLU A 259 -22.21 -11.60 -1.26
N VAL A 260 -21.85 -12.85 -1.57
CA VAL A 260 -21.19 -13.22 -2.81
C VAL A 260 -22.06 -12.61 -3.91
N ASN A 261 -21.60 -11.48 -4.49
CA ASN A 261 -22.26 -10.63 -5.51
C ASN A 261 -22.85 -9.26 -5.10
N LYS A 262 -22.73 -8.75 -3.86
CA LYS A 262 -23.00 -7.33 -3.56
C LYS A 262 -21.76 -6.57 -3.08
N PRO A 263 -21.45 -5.38 -3.65
CA PRO A 263 -20.33 -4.57 -3.18
C PRO A 263 -20.56 -4.12 -1.73
N VAL A 264 -19.53 -4.17 -0.90
CA VAL A 264 -19.53 -3.47 0.40
C VAL A 264 -19.57 -1.97 0.09
N HIS A 265 -20.74 -1.34 0.25
CA HIS A 265 -20.98 0.02 -0.27
C HIS A 265 -20.48 1.17 0.62
N SER A 266 -19.84 0.89 1.76
CA SER A 266 -19.48 1.91 2.75
C SER A 266 -18.13 1.64 3.42
N ALA A 267 -17.32 2.68 3.56
CA ALA A 267 -16.18 2.67 4.45
C ALA A 267 -16.60 2.95 5.90
N TYR A 268 -15.83 2.50 6.90
CA TYR A 268 -16.12 2.87 8.28
C TYR A 268 -14.88 3.09 9.15
N GLY A 269 -15.03 3.96 10.14
CA GLY A 269 -14.11 4.16 11.24
C GLY A 269 -14.82 3.96 12.58
N TRP A 270 -14.09 3.41 13.55
CA TRP A 270 -14.52 3.30 14.92
C TRP A 270 -13.42 3.81 15.85
N LEU A 271 -13.78 4.68 16.77
CA LEU A 271 -12.92 5.15 17.85
C LEU A 271 -13.40 4.58 19.17
N SER A 272 -12.46 4.12 19.99
CA SER A 272 -12.66 3.66 21.37
C SER A 272 -11.74 4.47 22.29
N LEU A 273 -12.28 5.40 23.09
CA LEU A 273 -11.48 6.37 23.84
C LEU A 273 -11.75 6.30 25.35
N HIS A 274 -10.66 6.33 26.11
CA HIS A 274 -10.65 6.57 27.56
C HIS A 274 -10.21 8.01 27.82
N LEU A 275 -10.98 8.72 28.64
CA LEU A 275 -10.73 10.10 29.02
C LEU A 275 -10.11 10.14 30.43
N SER A 276 -9.25 11.14 30.69
CA SER A 276 -8.55 11.30 31.97
C SER A 276 -9.46 11.58 33.17
N ASP A 277 -10.71 11.94 32.95
CA ASP A 277 -11.72 12.12 34.00
C ASP A 277 -12.44 10.81 34.37
N GLY A 278 -12.05 9.69 33.76
CA GLY A 278 -12.64 8.38 33.97
C GLY A 278 -13.88 8.09 33.12
N SER A 279 -14.27 9.00 32.22
CA SER A 279 -15.33 8.74 31.23
C SER A 279 -14.80 8.02 29.98
N GLN A 280 -15.71 7.46 29.20
CA GLN A 280 -15.39 6.79 27.92
C GLN A 280 -16.19 7.40 26.79
N PHE A 281 -15.60 7.45 25.60
CA PHE A 281 -16.27 7.88 24.38
C PHE A 281 -15.97 6.93 23.24
N SER A 282 -17.01 6.41 22.58
CA SER A 282 -16.87 5.73 21.31
C SER A 282 -17.54 6.52 20.19
N LEU A 283 -16.97 6.47 18.99
CA LEU A 283 -17.49 7.13 17.81
C LEU A 283 -17.50 6.17 16.64
N PHE A 284 -18.63 6.08 15.95
CA PHE A 284 -18.78 5.34 14.71
C PHE A 284 -18.94 6.34 13.56
N HIS A 285 -18.15 6.14 12.51
CA HIS A 285 -18.16 6.98 11.33
C HIS A 285 -18.30 6.12 10.08
N VAL A 286 -19.48 6.14 9.47
CA VAL A 286 -19.76 5.42 8.21
C VAL A 286 -19.66 6.42 7.07
N MET A 287 -18.93 6.05 6.03
CA MET A 287 -18.69 6.85 4.85
C MET A 287 -19.17 6.13 3.59
N ASP A 288 -19.18 6.83 2.46
CA ASP A 288 -19.25 6.19 1.15
C ASP A 288 -18.03 5.31 0.86
N TYR A 289 -18.12 4.53 -0.23
CA TYR A 289 -17.07 3.57 -0.61
C TYR A 289 -15.72 4.26 -0.89
N GLU A 290 -15.75 5.47 -1.47
CA GLU A 290 -14.55 6.27 -1.73
C GLU A 290 -14.07 7.04 -0.49
N ALA A 291 -14.81 6.96 0.62
CA ALA A 291 -14.55 7.65 1.88
C ALA A 291 -14.29 9.16 1.70
N THR A 292 -15.11 9.76 0.85
CA THR A 292 -15.15 11.20 0.57
C THR A 292 -16.30 11.90 1.29
N LYS A 293 -17.35 11.15 1.64
CA LYS A 293 -18.58 11.68 2.23
C LYS A 293 -19.05 10.83 3.40
N THR A 294 -19.29 11.48 4.53
CA THR A 294 -19.98 10.89 5.69
C THR A 294 -21.41 10.52 5.31
N LYS A 295 -21.79 9.27 5.57
CA LYS A 295 -23.17 8.77 5.49
C LYS A 295 -23.84 8.85 6.85
N GLU A 296 -23.18 8.32 7.87
CA GLU A 296 -23.67 8.28 9.25
C GLU A 296 -22.52 8.55 10.21
N CYS A 297 -22.78 9.30 11.27
CA CYS A 297 -21.82 9.50 12.35
C CYS A 297 -22.58 9.64 13.66
N PHE A 298 -22.21 8.84 14.66
CA PHE A 298 -22.79 8.92 15.99
C PHE A 298 -21.78 8.40 17.01
N GLY A 299 -22.03 8.65 18.29
CA GLY A 299 -21.13 8.27 19.34
C GLY A 299 -21.86 7.92 20.63
N VAL A 300 -21.16 7.22 21.50
CA VAL A 300 -21.64 6.84 22.82
C VAL A 300 -20.69 7.40 23.86
N TYR A 301 -21.21 8.26 24.71
CA TYR A 301 -20.49 8.80 25.86
C TYR A 301 -20.96 8.08 27.13
N ILE A 302 -20.00 7.60 27.92
CA ILE A 302 -20.27 6.87 29.16
C ILE A 302 -19.60 7.61 30.29
N SER A 303 -20.41 8.08 31.23
CA SER A 303 -19.97 8.83 32.40
C SER A 303 -20.77 8.40 33.62
N ASN A 304 -20.08 8.14 34.72
CA ASN A 304 -20.69 7.67 35.97
C ASN A 304 -21.61 6.45 35.78
N GLY A 305 -21.21 5.50 34.92
CA GLY A 305 -21.97 4.28 34.62
C GLY A 305 -23.24 4.51 33.78
N LYS A 306 -23.49 5.73 33.29
CA LYS A 306 -24.64 6.05 32.44
C LYS A 306 -24.22 6.23 30.99
N LYS A 307 -25.01 5.65 30.08
CA LYS A 307 -24.84 5.74 28.63
C LYS A 307 -25.59 6.97 28.08
N HIS A 308 -24.91 7.75 27.25
CA HIS A 308 -25.47 8.89 26.53
C HIS A 308 -25.20 8.72 25.03
N MET A 309 -26.27 8.63 24.23
CA MET A 309 -26.16 8.56 22.77
C MET A 309 -26.01 9.98 22.21
N CYS A 310 -25.04 10.17 21.32
CA CYS A 310 -24.70 11.46 20.73
C CYS A 310 -24.84 11.37 19.20
N SER A 311 -25.72 12.16 18.62
CA SER A 311 -25.89 12.26 17.16
C SER A 311 -25.45 13.62 16.60
N ASP A 312 -25.21 14.61 17.47
CA ASP A 312 -24.76 15.96 17.13
C ASP A 312 -23.23 16.04 17.05
N ILE A 313 -22.61 15.14 16.29
CA ILE A 313 -21.15 15.05 16.17
C ILE A 313 -20.68 15.79 14.93
N SER A 314 -19.75 16.72 15.12
CA SER A 314 -18.94 17.28 14.05
C SER A 314 -17.56 16.64 14.06
N LEU A 315 -17.19 15.95 12.98
CA LEU A 315 -15.89 15.31 12.80
C LEU A 315 -15.20 15.89 11.57
N GLU A 316 -13.96 16.35 11.75
CA GLU A 316 -13.08 16.84 10.69
C GLU A 316 -11.80 16.02 10.67
N ILE A 317 -11.40 15.54 9.48
CA ILE A 317 -10.12 14.85 9.26
C ILE A 317 -9.11 15.92 8.83
N GLU A 318 -8.23 16.31 9.75
CA GLU A 318 -7.22 17.37 9.53
C GLU A 318 -6.01 16.87 8.73
N ASN A 319 -5.70 15.57 8.81
CA ASN A 319 -4.56 14.99 8.13
C ASN A 319 -4.78 13.52 7.79
N ARG A 320 -4.01 13.02 6.82
CA ARG A 320 -4.05 11.64 6.33
C ARG A 320 -2.64 11.06 6.23
N TRP A 321 -2.53 9.76 6.44
CA TRP A 321 -1.30 9.00 6.24
C TRP A 321 -1.48 8.03 5.08
N VAL A 322 -0.41 7.83 4.30
CA VAL A 322 -0.39 6.87 3.20
C VAL A 322 0.55 5.73 3.57
N SER A 323 0.05 4.50 3.59
CA SER A 323 0.90 3.34 3.77
C SER A 323 1.81 3.16 2.55
N LEU A 324 3.11 3.02 2.74
CA LEU A 324 4.05 2.64 1.69
C LEU A 324 4.07 1.12 1.43
N VAL A 325 3.36 0.34 2.24
CA VAL A 325 3.20 -1.11 2.06
C VAL A 325 2.08 -1.39 1.07
N THR A 326 0.91 -0.76 1.27
CA THR A 326 -0.32 -0.99 0.49
C THR A 326 -0.73 0.20 -0.37
N PHE A 327 -0.22 1.41 -0.11
CA PHE A 327 -0.72 2.68 -0.68
C PHE A 327 -2.17 3.03 -0.33
N ILE A 328 -2.71 2.41 0.73
CA ILE A 328 -3.97 2.84 1.32
C ILE A 328 -3.77 4.18 2.05
N VAL A 329 -4.78 5.05 1.95
CA VAL A 329 -4.81 6.35 2.62
C VAL A 329 -5.72 6.28 3.84
N TYR A 330 -5.16 6.46 5.03
CA TYR A 330 -5.89 6.44 6.29
C TYR A 330 -6.04 7.85 6.88
N PRO A 331 -7.16 8.17 7.53
CA PRO A 331 -7.25 9.37 8.35
C PRO A 331 -6.28 9.24 9.54
N SER A 332 -5.57 10.32 9.86
CA SER A 332 -4.60 10.31 10.96
C SER A 332 -4.91 11.35 12.02
N HIS A 333 -5.29 12.57 11.64
CA HIS A 333 -5.58 13.62 12.62
C HIS A 333 -7.05 13.99 12.56
N PHE A 334 -7.67 14.12 13.72
CA PHE A 334 -9.10 14.36 13.86
C PHE A 334 -9.35 15.55 14.78
N SER A 335 -10.30 16.39 14.39
CA SER A 335 -10.98 17.34 15.27
C SER A 335 -12.42 16.90 15.45
N VAL A 336 -12.85 16.69 16.69
CA VAL A 336 -14.20 16.24 17.01
C VAL A 336 -14.85 17.21 17.99
N ASN A 337 -16.12 17.51 17.76
CA ASN A 337 -16.94 18.34 18.63
C ASN A 337 -18.34 17.71 18.81
N VAL A 338 -18.79 17.62 20.05
CA VAL A 338 -20.09 17.05 20.46
C VAL A 338 -20.75 18.01 21.46
N PRO A 339 -21.54 18.98 20.97
CA PRO A 339 -22.13 20.02 21.80
C PRO A 339 -23.02 19.50 22.95
N SER A 340 -23.79 18.44 22.74
CA SER A 340 -24.75 17.87 23.70
C SER A 340 -24.13 17.44 25.03
N ILE A 341 -22.85 17.11 25.02
CA ILE A 341 -22.06 16.73 26.21
C ILE A 341 -20.89 17.68 26.47
N GLY A 342 -20.81 18.79 25.74
CA GLY A 342 -19.73 19.76 25.84
C GLY A 342 -18.33 19.16 25.61
N LEU A 343 -18.22 18.13 24.76
CA LEU A 343 -16.96 17.44 24.45
C LEU A 343 -16.35 18.00 23.16
N SER A 344 -15.11 18.44 23.21
CA SER A 344 -14.33 18.81 22.02
C SER A 344 -12.88 18.38 22.18
N PHE A 345 -12.30 17.75 21.17
CA PHE A 345 -10.93 17.25 21.24
C PHE A 345 -10.25 17.17 19.89
N LYS A 346 -8.91 17.10 19.94
CA LYS A 346 -8.07 16.66 18.83
C LYS A 346 -7.43 15.32 19.13
N LEU A 347 -7.39 14.43 18.14
CA LEU A 347 -6.74 13.12 18.20
C LEU A 347 -5.74 12.95 17.07
N PHE A 348 -4.67 12.22 17.35
CA PHE A 348 -3.65 11.82 16.38
C PHE A 348 -3.04 10.47 16.79
N PRO A 349 -2.50 9.68 15.85
CA PRO A 349 -1.88 8.41 16.17
C PRO A 349 -0.59 8.63 16.97
N THR A 350 -0.25 7.68 17.84
CA THR A 350 1.05 7.68 18.55
C THR A 350 2.23 7.65 17.59
N PHE A 351 2.10 6.92 16.49
CA PHE A 351 2.91 7.02 15.27
C PHE A 351 2.09 6.52 14.07
N SER A 352 2.43 6.93 12.84
CA SER A 352 1.52 6.69 11.72
C SER A 352 1.48 5.25 11.21
N ALA A 353 2.55 4.48 11.34
CA ALA A 353 2.71 3.15 10.75
C ALA A 353 2.02 2.03 11.55
N GLN A 354 0.70 2.15 11.73
CA GLN A 354 -0.15 1.20 12.47
C GLN A 354 -1.19 0.53 11.56
N GLU A 355 -0.78 0.21 10.32
CA GLU A 355 -1.59 -0.59 9.39
C GLU A 355 -1.48 -2.08 9.74
N PHE A 356 -2.62 -2.75 9.86
CA PHE A 356 -2.69 -4.20 9.89
C PHE A 356 -2.87 -4.75 8.48
N ASN A 357 -1.89 -5.51 8.00
CA ASN A 357 -1.94 -6.14 6.69
C ASN A 357 -2.55 -7.54 6.78
N THR A 358 -3.46 -7.88 5.86
CA THR A 358 -4.00 -9.25 5.74
C THR A 358 -4.69 -9.48 4.39
N VAL A 359 -4.57 -10.70 3.86
CA VAL A 359 -5.29 -11.18 2.65
C VAL A 359 -6.80 -11.29 2.85
N MET A 360 -7.26 -11.34 4.09
CA MET A 360 -8.69 -11.38 4.43
C MET A 360 -9.38 -10.04 4.12
N MET A 361 -8.61 -8.96 3.95
CA MET A 361 -9.12 -7.64 3.60
C MET A 361 -8.99 -7.40 2.08
N PRO A 362 -10.07 -7.01 1.37
CA PRO A 362 -10.01 -6.78 -0.07
C PRO A 362 -8.94 -5.79 -0.58
N GLY A 363 -8.49 -4.84 0.25
CA GLY A 363 -7.39 -3.90 -0.06
C GLY A 363 -6.00 -4.35 0.42
N GLY A 364 -5.91 -5.48 1.12
CA GLY A 364 -4.68 -5.98 1.73
C GLY A 364 -4.38 -5.42 3.13
N GLY A 365 -5.19 -4.51 3.67
CA GLY A 365 -5.02 -4.04 5.04
C GLY A 365 -6.10 -3.09 5.53
N PHE A 366 -6.07 -2.82 6.83
CA PHE A 366 -6.91 -1.85 7.55
C PHE A 366 -6.07 -1.14 8.62
N PHE A 367 -6.51 0.02 9.09
CA PHE A 367 -5.82 0.70 10.18
C PHE A 367 -6.38 0.23 11.52
N GLU A 368 -5.51 -0.12 12.45
CA GLU A 368 -5.86 -0.53 13.80
C GLU A 368 -4.75 -0.03 14.72
N GLY A 369 -4.95 1.13 15.35
CA GLY A 369 -3.83 1.84 15.96
C GLY A 369 -4.19 2.67 17.17
N CYS A 370 -3.20 2.82 18.06
CA CYS A 370 -3.24 3.69 19.22
C CYS A 370 -3.35 5.16 18.81
N MET A 371 -4.30 5.83 19.44
CA MET A 371 -4.60 7.25 19.30
C MET A 371 -4.42 7.95 20.64
N VAL A 372 -3.89 9.17 20.59
CA VAL A 372 -3.77 10.05 21.74
C VAL A 372 -4.29 11.44 21.40
N GLY A 373 -4.76 12.16 22.41
CA GLY A 373 -5.41 13.45 22.19
C GLY A 373 -5.52 14.30 23.44
N LYS A 374 -5.92 15.56 23.20
CA LYS A 374 -6.27 16.52 24.24
C LYS A 374 -7.54 17.24 23.85
N GLY A 375 -8.33 17.58 24.86
CA GLY A 375 -9.62 18.22 24.64
C GLY A 375 -10.20 18.81 25.91
N ILE A 376 -11.49 19.08 25.85
CA ILE A 376 -12.30 19.64 26.92
C ILE A 376 -13.60 18.87 27.00
N VAL A 377 -14.07 18.58 28.21
CA VAL A 377 -15.42 18.07 28.50
C VAL A 377 -16.06 18.95 29.54
N MET A 378 -17.24 19.52 29.23
CA MET A 378 -17.99 20.38 30.14
C MET A 378 -17.14 21.50 30.76
N GLY A 379 -16.20 22.06 29.97
CA GLY A 379 -15.28 23.11 30.40
C GLY A 379 -13.98 22.65 31.08
N ASN A 380 -13.83 21.36 31.41
CA ASN A 380 -12.63 20.81 32.04
C ASN A 380 -11.66 20.24 31.00
N SER A 381 -10.37 20.51 31.16
CA SER A 381 -9.33 19.93 30.30
C SER A 381 -9.19 18.42 30.53
N ILE A 382 -9.08 17.67 29.43
CA ILE A 382 -8.90 16.21 29.44
C ILE A 382 -7.79 15.78 28.48
N SER A 383 -7.17 14.63 28.78
CA SER A 383 -6.42 13.86 27.79
C SER A 383 -7.21 12.63 27.38
N LEU A 384 -7.02 12.20 26.14
CA LEU A 384 -7.66 11.03 25.55
C LEU A 384 -6.58 10.03 25.12
N LYS A 385 -6.84 8.75 25.35
CA LYS A 385 -6.07 7.63 24.80
C LYS A 385 -7.04 6.55 24.34
N GLY A 386 -6.68 5.79 23.32
CA GLY A 386 -7.64 4.85 22.74
C GLY A 386 -7.18 4.25 21.42
N PHE A 387 -8.10 3.68 20.68
CA PHE A 387 -7.83 3.07 19.38
C PHE A 387 -8.68 3.70 18.28
N LEU A 388 -8.12 3.73 17.08
CA LEU A 388 -8.83 3.90 15.83
C LEU A 388 -8.77 2.57 15.08
N GLU A 389 -9.94 2.03 14.80
CA GLU A 389 -10.14 1.03 13.76
C GLU A 389 -10.67 1.74 12.52
N CYS A 390 -10.03 1.55 11.37
CA CYS A 390 -10.55 2.03 10.10
C CYS A 390 -10.46 0.91 9.06
N LYS A 391 -11.60 0.31 8.78
CA LYS A 391 -11.76 -0.69 7.72
C LYS A 391 -12.31 -0.01 6.46
N ASN A 392 -12.05 -0.64 5.31
CA ASN A 392 -12.54 -0.27 3.99
C ASN A 392 -11.94 1.02 3.39
N TYR A 393 -10.85 0.82 2.65
CA TYR A 393 -10.33 1.78 1.68
C TYR A 393 -9.63 0.95 0.59
N ILE A 394 -10.30 0.67 -0.53
CA ILE A 394 -9.59 0.20 -1.72
C ILE A 394 -9.44 1.40 -2.63
N ALA A 395 -8.31 2.10 -2.49
CA ALA A 395 -8.05 3.29 -3.30
C ALA A 395 -7.71 2.95 -4.77
N TYR A 396 -7.50 1.66 -5.10
CA TYR A 396 -7.13 1.25 -6.45
C TYR A 396 -7.69 -0.13 -6.84
N SER A 397 -8.22 -0.20 -8.06
CA SER A 397 -8.64 -1.45 -8.69
C SER A 397 -7.55 -1.99 -9.61
N GLU A 398 -6.89 -1.09 -10.33
CA GLU A 398 -5.86 -1.37 -11.31
C GLU A 398 -4.58 -0.59 -10.99
N LEU A 399 -3.47 -0.94 -11.64
CA LEU A 399 -2.18 -0.30 -11.35
C LEU A 399 -2.18 1.23 -11.60
N MET A 400 -2.93 1.71 -12.59
CA MET A 400 -2.97 3.15 -12.87
C MET A 400 -3.52 3.95 -11.69
N ASP A 401 -4.48 3.40 -10.96
CA ASP A 401 -4.99 3.99 -9.73
C ASP A 401 -3.88 4.05 -8.66
N LEU A 402 -3.10 2.98 -8.52
CA LEU A 402 -1.94 2.91 -7.61
C LEU A 402 -0.88 3.96 -7.95
N LEU A 403 -0.52 4.10 -9.23
CA LEU A 403 0.41 5.12 -9.71
C LEU A 403 -0.12 6.53 -9.48
N ASN A 404 -1.44 6.75 -9.60
CA ASN A 404 -2.07 8.03 -9.30
C ASN A 404 -1.97 8.37 -7.80
N ILE A 405 -2.16 7.39 -6.91
CA ILE A 405 -1.98 7.58 -5.46
C ILE A 405 -0.51 7.91 -5.16
N ALA A 406 0.42 7.10 -5.66
CA ALA A 406 1.85 7.36 -5.52
C ALA A 406 2.22 8.77 -6.02
N SER A 407 1.65 9.20 -7.15
CA SER A 407 1.89 10.54 -7.71
C SER A 407 1.32 11.68 -6.88
N LYS A 408 0.18 11.48 -6.21
CA LYS A 408 -0.37 12.46 -5.24
C LYS A 408 0.54 12.54 -4.02
N TYR A 409 0.95 11.39 -3.49
CA TYR A 409 1.83 11.28 -2.33
C TYR A 409 3.20 11.94 -2.57
N VAL A 410 3.86 11.61 -3.68
CA VAL A 410 5.15 12.20 -4.10
C VAL A 410 5.07 13.71 -4.20
N ARG A 411 4.01 14.25 -4.82
CA ARG A 411 3.82 15.71 -4.90
C ARG A 411 3.66 16.35 -3.53
N GLY A 412 2.96 15.67 -2.61
CA GLY A 412 2.83 16.08 -1.22
C GLY A 412 4.18 16.16 -0.53
N ILE A 413 4.97 15.08 -0.56
CA ILE A 413 6.33 15.06 0.03
C ILE A 413 7.21 16.16 -0.57
N LEU A 414 7.27 16.26 -1.91
CA LEU A 414 8.09 17.27 -2.57
C LEU A 414 7.64 18.69 -2.20
N SER A 415 6.34 18.93 -1.94
CA SER A 415 5.86 20.23 -1.44
C SER A 415 6.36 20.61 -0.06
N GLN A 416 6.64 19.62 0.77
CA GLN A 416 7.19 19.81 2.11
C GLN A 416 8.72 19.93 2.07
N LEU A 417 9.39 19.04 1.35
CA LEU A 417 10.86 18.95 1.32
C LEU A 417 11.53 19.90 0.32
N TYR A 418 10.77 20.40 -0.66
CA TYR A 418 11.25 21.36 -1.65
C TYR A 418 10.16 22.42 -1.86
N PRO A 419 10.00 23.38 -0.93
CA PRO A 419 8.85 24.28 -0.90
C PRO A 419 8.92 25.38 -1.98
N LEU A 420 7.76 25.94 -2.37
CA LEU A 420 7.71 27.11 -3.26
C LEU A 420 8.17 28.40 -2.57
N LYS A 421 7.98 28.48 -1.26
CA LYS A 421 8.40 29.59 -0.40
C LYS A 421 9.08 28.98 0.82
N ALA A 422 10.29 29.45 1.13
CA ALA A 422 11.04 29.03 2.30
C ALA A 422 11.25 30.23 3.25
N THR A 423 11.39 29.96 4.54
CA THR A 423 11.85 30.94 5.51
C THR A 423 13.37 31.14 5.37
N ASP A 424 13.89 32.25 5.89
CA ASP A 424 15.35 32.48 5.92
C ASP A 424 16.07 31.36 6.69
N GLU A 425 15.50 30.90 7.80
CA GLU A 425 15.99 29.77 8.60
C GLU A 425 16.03 28.47 7.77
N TRP A 426 14.96 28.18 7.02
CA TRP A 426 14.94 27.01 6.16
C TRP A 426 16.02 27.09 5.07
N LEU A 427 16.19 28.25 4.43
CA LEU A 427 17.22 28.43 3.39
C LEU A 427 18.64 28.34 3.95
N GLN A 428 18.83 28.87 5.16
CA GLN A 428 20.09 28.79 5.88
C GLN A 428 20.51 27.33 6.08
N ASP A 429 19.61 26.51 6.61
CA ASP A 429 19.90 25.12 6.93
C ASP A 429 20.00 24.24 5.68
N ASN A 430 19.11 24.47 4.69
CA ASN A 430 18.90 23.55 3.57
C ASN A 430 19.62 23.96 2.28
N VAL A 431 20.01 25.22 2.10
CA VAL A 431 20.64 25.72 0.86
C VAL A 431 22.02 26.30 1.12
N LEU A 432 22.15 27.22 2.08
CA LEU A 432 23.40 27.93 2.34
C LEU A 432 24.40 27.07 3.13
N GLY A 433 23.88 26.21 4.01
CA GLY A 433 24.66 25.32 4.85
C GLY A 433 25.73 26.09 5.62
N ARG A 434 26.98 25.60 5.56
CA ARG A 434 28.13 26.18 6.28
C ARG A 434 28.50 27.60 5.86
N TYR A 435 28.00 28.08 4.72
CA TYR A 435 28.38 29.37 4.14
C TYR A 435 27.43 30.50 4.50
N SER A 436 26.44 30.25 5.36
CA SER A 436 25.86 31.20 6.32
C SER A 436 26.45 32.63 6.23
N PHE A 437 25.94 33.44 5.31
CA PHE A 437 26.19 34.88 5.32
C PHE A 437 24.90 35.55 5.79
N GLN A 438 25.00 36.67 6.51
CA GLN A 438 23.82 37.53 6.77
C GLN A 438 23.31 38.03 5.42
N SER A 439 22.47 37.22 4.78
CA SER A 439 21.98 37.46 3.43
C SER A 439 21.12 38.71 3.45
N ARG A 440 21.56 39.73 2.71
CA ARG A 440 20.67 40.83 2.30
C ARG A 440 19.79 40.42 1.11
N ILE A 441 19.92 39.18 0.61
CA ILE A 441 19.10 38.65 -0.48
C ILE A 441 17.82 38.10 0.13
N PRO A 442 16.65 38.63 -0.24
CA PRO A 442 15.37 38.12 0.22
C PRO A 442 15.15 36.64 -0.14
N ALA A 443 14.59 35.86 0.79
CA ALA A 443 14.30 34.43 0.59
C ALA A 443 13.47 34.13 -0.67
N ASP A 444 12.50 34.98 -0.99
CA ASP A 444 11.65 34.85 -2.17
C ASP A 444 12.47 34.87 -3.48
N LYS A 445 13.57 35.65 -3.53
CA LYS A 445 14.46 35.70 -4.69
C LYS A 445 15.26 34.40 -4.87
N ILE A 446 15.69 33.79 -3.76
CA ILE A 446 16.36 32.48 -3.80
C ILE A 446 15.38 31.41 -4.29
N CYS A 447 14.15 31.40 -3.75
CA CYS A 447 13.09 30.48 -4.20
C CYS A 447 12.67 30.71 -5.66
N GLU A 448 12.64 31.95 -6.13
CA GLU A 448 12.30 32.29 -7.52
C GLU A 448 13.31 31.70 -8.52
N ILE A 449 14.60 31.79 -8.20
CA ILE A 449 15.68 31.34 -9.09
C ILE A 449 15.89 29.83 -9.01
N LEU A 450 15.84 29.25 -7.81
CA LEU A 450 16.23 27.86 -7.58
C LEU A 450 15.04 26.92 -7.57
N PHE A 451 13.93 27.31 -6.93
CA PHE A 451 12.84 26.38 -6.61
C PHE A 451 11.69 26.46 -7.59
N SER A 452 11.29 27.67 -7.98
CA SER A 452 10.15 27.90 -8.88
C SER A 452 10.25 27.16 -10.21
N PRO A 453 11.42 27.08 -10.91
CA PRO A 453 11.54 26.32 -12.15
C PRO A 453 11.30 24.82 -11.96
N VAL A 454 11.89 24.23 -10.90
CA VAL A 454 11.75 22.82 -10.56
C VAL A 454 10.31 22.51 -10.14
N ARG A 455 9.72 23.37 -9.30
CA ARG A 455 8.34 23.26 -8.83
C ARG A 455 7.33 23.36 -9.96
N ALA A 456 7.59 24.21 -10.96
CA ALA A 456 6.74 24.31 -12.14
C ALA A 456 6.66 22.98 -12.88
N LEU A 457 7.75 22.21 -12.97
CA LEU A 457 7.75 20.87 -13.57
C LEU A 457 7.13 19.81 -12.65
N ILE A 458 7.41 19.82 -11.34
CA ILE A 458 6.81 18.91 -10.36
C ILE A 458 5.27 19.03 -10.36
N ASN A 459 4.76 20.26 -10.39
CA ASN A 459 3.33 20.54 -10.32
C ASN A 459 2.56 20.05 -11.57
N ARG A 460 3.25 19.86 -12.71
CA ARG A 460 2.67 19.24 -13.93
C ARG A 460 2.41 17.73 -13.78
N GLY A 461 2.80 17.14 -12.65
CA GLY A 461 2.59 15.71 -12.36
C GLY A 461 3.63 14.83 -13.03
N GLY A 462 3.45 13.52 -12.98
CA GLY A 462 4.33 12.49 -13.54
C GLY A 462 3.76 11.11 -13.23
N LYS A 463 4.30 10.04 -13.83
CA LYS A 463 3.82 8.66 -13.57
C LYS A 463 4.26 8.11 -12.20
N SER A 464 5.28 8.71 -11.57
CA SER A 464 5.82 8.38 -10.23
C SER A 464 6.13 6.90 -9.98
N TRP A 465 6.39 6.15 -11.05
CA TRP A 465 6.65 4.72 -10.97
C TRP A 465 7.99 4.40 -10.29
N ARG A 466 8.97 5.31 -10.36
CA ARG A 466 10.26 5.19 -9.67
C ARG A 466 10.08 5.21 -8.16
N SER A 467 9.19 6.08 -7.70
CA SER A 467 8.78 6.17 -6.30
C SER A 467 8.08 4.91 -5.83
N LEU A 468 7.15 4.38 -6.64
CA LEU A 468 6.48 3.11 -6.35
C LEU A 468 7.49 1.97 -6.25
N LEU A 469 8.43 1.87 -7.21
CA LEU A 469 9.49 0.86 -7.22
C LEU A 469 10.32 0.91 -5.94
N LEU A 470 10.81 2.09 -5.54
CA LEU A 470 11.62 2.25 -4.34
C LEU A 470 10.83 1.86 -3.07
N ALA A 471 9.59 2.33 -2.93
CA ALA A 471 8.74 2.00 -1.79
C ALA A 471 8.46 0.50 -1.68
N SER A 472 8.11 -0.13 -2.81
CA SER A 472 7.86 -1.57 -2.86
C SER A 472 9.11 -2.39 -2.57
N CYS A 473 10.29 -1.98 -3.06
CA CYS A 473 11.55 -2.64 -2.71
C CYS A 473 11.86 -2.50 -1.21
N CYS A 474 11.79 -1.29 -0.64
CA CYS A 474 12.08 -1.07 0.78
C CYS A 474 11.18 -1.92 1.69
N ASN A 475 9.87 -1.93 1.43
CA ASN A 475 8.89 -2.66 2.26
C ASN A 475 8.82 -4.16 1.94
N ALA A 476 9.25 -4.61 0.75
CA ALA A 476 9.44 -6.05 0.49
C ALA A 476 10.68 -6.61 1.21
N LEU A 477 11.72 -5.79 1.37
CA LEU A 477 12.96 -6.17 2.07
C LEU A 477 12.86 -6.02 3.59
N SER A 478 12.02 -5.11 4.07
CA SER A 478 11.84 -4.88 5.50
C SER A 478 10.82 -5.85 6.09
N CYS A 479 11.09 -6.33 7.31
CA CYS A 479 10.11 -7.08 8.10
C CYS A 479 9.05 -6.15 8.73
N ASP A 480 9.39 -4.88 8.91
CA ASP A 480 8.57 -3.80 9.43
C ASP A 480 8.24 -2.78 8.34
N TYR A 481 7.30 -1.88 8.64
CA TYR A 481 7.10 -0.67 7.83
C TYR A 481 8.40 0.12 7.73
N PHE A 482 8.78 0.48 6.50
CA PHE A 482 9.94 1.32 6.24
C PHE A 482 9.51 2.62 5.56
N ASP A 483 9.70 3.74 6.26
CA ASP A 483 9.47 5.07 5.69
C ASP A 483 10.64 5.48 4.79
N CYS A 484 10.46 5.35 3.47
CA CYS A 484 11.42 5.83 2.48
C CYS A 484 11.03 7.16 1.84
N SER A 485 10.13 7.95 2.44
CA SER A 485 9.68 9.26 1.91
C SER A 485 10.82 10.19 1.49
N PRO A 486 11.88 10.38 2.30
CA PRO A 486 12.98 11.27 1.91
C PRO A 486 13.74 10.77 0.67
N PHE A 487 13.90 9.45 0.53
CA PHE A 487 14.57 8.83 -0.62
C PHE A 487 13.70 8.83 -1.88
N ILE A 488 12.39 8.71 -1.73
CA ILE A 488 11.42 8.96 -2.81
C ILE A 488 11.61 10.39 -3.36
N ALA A 489 11.68 11.38 -2.47
CA ALA A 489 11.89 12.78 -2.86
C ALA A 489 13.23 12.99 -3.57
N MET A 490 14.31 12.40 -3.06
CA MET A 490 15.64 12.46 -3.69
C MET A 490 15.60 11.98 -5.14
N ILE A 491 14.95 10.85 -5.41
CA ILE A 491 14.93 10.24 -6.74
C ILE A 491 14.06 11.03 -7.71
N GLU A 492 12.91 11.51 -7.26
CA GLU A 492 12.04 12.33 -8.09
C GLU A 492 12.68 13.70 -8.36
N LEU A 493 13.38 14.29 -7.40
CA LEU A 493 14.13 15.52 -7.60
C LEU A 493 15.27 15.32 -8.61
N LEU A 494 16.04 14.23 -8.48
CA LEU A 494 17.06 13.82 -9.46
C LEU A 494 16.45 13.70 -10.86
N HIS A 495 15.32 13.01 -11.00
CA HIS A 495 14.66 12.82 -12.28
C HIS A 495 14.10 14.12 -12.87
N VAL A 496 13.50 14.99 -12.06
CA VAL A 496 13.02 16.30 -12.50
C VAL A 496 14.19 17.17 -12.96
N GLY A 497 15.30 17.17 -12.20
CA GLY A 497 16.54 17.86 -12.61
C GLY A 497 17.05 17.36 -13.95
N SER A 498 17.10 16.03 -14.14
CA SER A 498 17.53 15.44 -15.42
C SER A 498 16.62 15.82 -16.58
N LEU A 499 15.30 15.86 -16.40
CA LEU A 499 14.37 16.26 -17.45
C LEU A 499 14.55 17.73 -17.87
N ILE A 500 14.86 18.63 -16.93
CA ILE A 500 15.10 20.04 -17.25
C ILE A 500 16.34 20.18 -18.14
N ILE A 501 17.40 19.43 -17.82
CA ILE A 501 18.65 19.45 -18.60
C ILE A 501 18.46 18.75 -19.96
N ASP A 502 17.80 17.60 -19.98
CA ASP A 502 17.43 16.84 -21.19
C ASP A 502 16.60 17.71 -22.16
N ASP A 503 15.60 18.44 -21.66
CA ASP A 503 14.79 19.36 -22.47
C ASP A 503 15.64 20.42 -23.19
N ILE A 504 16.73 20.89 -22.58
CA ILE A 504 17.65 21.86 -23.19
C ILE A 504 18.51 21.18 -24.25
N GLN A 505 19.05 19.99 -23.94
CA GLN A 505 19.89 19.23 -24.86
C GLN A 505 19.15 18.86 -26.15
N ASP A 506 17.87 18.52 -26.02
CA ASP A 506 17.02 18.12 -27.14
C ASP A 506 16.30 19.30 -27.83
N ASN A 507 16.45 20.54 -27.34
CA ASN A 507 15.67 21.72 -27.76
C ASN A 507 14.15 21.48 -27.71
N SER A 508 13.69 20.75 -26.71
CA SER A 508 12.29 20.37 -26.54
C SER A 508 11.40 21.59 -26.27
N LEU A 509 10.23 21.64 -26.91
CA LEU A 509 9.28 22.75 -26.73
C LEU A 509 8.26 22.49 -25.62
N VAL A 510 7.89 21.23 -25.40
CA VAL A 510 6.80 20.83 -24.51
C VAL A 510 7.22 19.64 -23.64
N ARG A 511 6.94 19.71 -22.34
CA ARG A 511 7.13 18.63 -21.38
C ARG A 511 5.92 18.54 -20.45
N ARG A 512 5.34 17.34 -20.37
CA ARG A 512 4.16 17.02 -19.52
C ARG A 512 2.99 17.99 -19.77
N GLY A 513 2.72 18.29 -21.05
CA GLY A 513 1.62 19.16 -21.48
C GLY A 513 1.87 20.67 -21.35
N GLY A 514 3.01 21.12 -20.82
CA GLY A 514 3.37 22.53 -20.71
C GLY A 514 4.69 22.88 -21.41
N ARG A 515 4.98 24.18 -21.60
CA ARG A 515 6.25 24.67 -22.18
C ARG A 515 7.46 24.20 -21.37
N CYS A 516 8.55 23.78 -22.01
CA CYS A 516 9.77 23.35 -21.31
C CYS A 516 10.33 24.45 -20.38
N ILE A 517 10.99 24.06 -19.30
CA ILE A 517 11.40 25.01 -18.25
C ILE A 517 12.37 26.08 -18.77
N HIS A 518 13.26 25.74 -19.70
CA HIS A 518 14.18 26.70 -20.31
C HIS A 518 13.49 27.73 -21.22
N ILE A 519 12.27 27.45 -21.68
CA ILE A 519 11.44 28.36 -22.46
C ILE A 519 10.69 29.34 -21.55
N ASP A 520 10.31 28.91 -20.35
CA ASP A 520 9.57 29.74 -19.40
C ASP A 520 10.50 30.59 -18.52
N TYR A 521 11.66 30.05 -18.12
CA TYR A 521 12.59 30.68 -17.17
C TYR A 521 13.95 31.09 -17.78
N GLY A 522 14.16 30.78 -19.06
CA GLY A 522 15.44 30.99 -19.75
C GLY A 522 16.44 29.85 -19.50
N VAL A 523 17.32 29.64 -20.49
CA VAL A 523 18.34 28.57 -20.45
C VAL A 523 19.26 28.66 -19.23
N PRO A 524 19.85 29.83 -18.85
CA PRO A 524 20.77 29.89 -17.70
C PRO A 524 20.09 29.47 -16.38
N THR A 525 18.88 29.96 -16.13
CA THR A 525 18.09 29.63 -14.93
C THR A 525 17.75 28.15 -14.90
N ALA A 526 17.31 27.60 -16.03
CA ALA A 526 16.95 26.19 -16.14
C ALA A 526 18.15 25.26 -15.89
N ILE A 527 19.35 25.60 -16.42
CA ILE A 527 20.58 24.84 -16.14
C ILE A 527 20.89 24.87 -14.64
N ASN A 528 20.86 26.06 -14.02
CA ASN A 528 21.19 26.21 -12.61
C ASN A 528 20.19 25.45 -11.71
N ALA A 529 18.89 25.61 -11.95
CA ALA A 529 17.86 24.92 -11.20
C ALA A 529 17.88 23.40 -11.41
N GLY A 530 18.05 22.94 -12.66
CA GLY A 530 18.12 21.52 -12.99
C GLY A 530 19.33 20.81 -12.39
N THR A 531 20.50 21.43 -12.42
CA THR A 531 21.73 20.87 -11.81
C THR A 531 21.70 20.93 -10.29
N ALA A 532 21.11 21.96 -9.69
CA ALA A 532 20.94 22.05 -8.24
C ALA A 532 20.16 20.86 -7.66
N CYS A 533 19.20 20.29 -8.41
CA CYS A 533 18.51 19.07 -8.02
C CYS A 533 19.47 17.91 -7.71
N TYR A 534 20.56 17.76 -8.47
CA TYR A 534 21.54 16.68 -8.25
C TYR A 534 22.29 16.83 -6.92
N PHE A 535 22.50 18.07 -6.48
CA PHE A 535 23.23 18.36 -5.25
C PHE A 535 22.32 18.38 -4.03
N MET A 536 21.09 18.87 -4.21
CA MET A 536 20.08 18.96 -3.16
C MET A 536 19.45 17.61 -2.82
N ALA A 537 19.33 16.70 -3.79
CA ALA A 537 18.63 15.44 -3.59
C ALA A 537 19.24 14.56 -2.49
N PRO A 538 20.56 14.30 -2.44
CA PRO A 538 21.20 13.56 -1.34
C PRO A 538 20.98 14.18 0.04
N TYR A 539 21.02 15.51 0.10
CA TYR A 539 20.80 16.27 1.33
C TYR A 539 19.35 16.16 1.80
N ILE A 540 18.37 16.32 0.90
CA ILE A 540 16.93 16.19 1.21
C ILE A 540 16.57 14.78 1.68
N ALA A 541 17.24 13.75 1.15
CA ALA A 541 17.09 12.39 1.66
C ALA A 541 17.60 12.20 3.09
N GLY A 542 18.37 13.15 3.63
CA GLY A 542 19.00 13.03 4.94
C GLY A 542 20.00 11.88 5.00
N ILE A 543 20.77 11.66 3.92
CA ILE A 543 21.76 10.56 3.87
C ILE A 543 22.80 10.69 4.99
N ASP A 544 23.13 11.92 5.39
CA ASP A 544 24.00 12.25 6.50
C ASP A 544 23.45 11.81 7.87
N LYS A 545 22.14 11.55 7.98
CA LYS A 545 21.49 11.01 9.19
C LYS A 545 21.55 9.49 9.28
N LEU A 546 21.99 8.80 8.23
CA LEU A 546 22.24 7.36 8.27
C LEU A 546 23.55 7.05 9.02
N SER A 547 23.77 5.79 9.37
CA SER A 547 25.10 5.35 9.83
C SER A 547 26.15 5.63 8.76
N GLU A 548 27.38 5.94 9.16
CA GLU A 548 28.48 6.27 8.23
C GLU A 548 28.65 5.24 7.11
N GLU A 549 28.54 3.94 7.46
CA GLU A 549 28.63 2.84 6.49
C GLU A 549 27.50 2.90 5.44
N LYS A 550 26.25 3.07 5.88
CA LYS A 550 25.08 3.17 4.97
C LYS A 550 25.17 4.44 4.14
N ALA A 551 25.47 5.57 4.76
CA ALA A 551 25.66 6.85 4.09
C ALA A 551 26.71 6.75 2.97
N ASN A 552 27.89 6.17 3.26
CA ASN A 552 28.96 5.99 2.28
C ASN A 552 28.51 5.11 1.09
N LYS A 553 27.80 4.02 1.36
CA LYS A 553 27.25 3.13 0.32
C LYS A 553 26.23 3.86 -0.56
N VAL A 554 25.28 4.60 0.03
CA VAL A 554 24.29 5.37 -0.73
C VAL A 554 24.96 6.48 -1.55
N TYR A 555 25.92 7.22 -1.00
CA TYR A 555 26.66 8.24 -1.75
C TYR A 555 27.42 7.65 -2.95
N LYS A 556 28.09 6.50 -2.77
CA LYS A 556 28.76 5.80 -3.88
C LYS A 556 27.78 5.42 -4.99
N LEU A 557 26.67 4.76 -4.63
CA LEU A 557 25.61 4.39 -5.58
C LEU A 557 25.05 5.62 -6.31
N TYR A 558 24.79 6.71 -5.60
CA TYR A 558 24.27 7.95 -6.16
C TYR A 558 25.26 8.62 -7.13
N LEU A 559 26.53 8.72 -6.75
CA LEU A 559 27.57 9.30 -7.61
C LEU A 559 27.87 8.42 -8.82
N ASP A 560 27.82 7.10 -8.67
CA ASP A 560 27.97 6.15 -9.78
C ASP A 560 26.84 6.34 -10.79
N LEU A 561 25.60 6.44 -10.30
CA LEU A 561 24.42 6.75 -11.10
C LEU A 561 24.57 8.07 -11.87
N LEU A 562 25.04 9.15 -11.23
CA LEU A 562 25.25 10.42 -11.92
C LEU A 562 26.25 10.26 -13.07
N ARG A 563 27.39 9.57 -12.86
CA ARG A 563 28.40 9.38 -13.92
C ARG A 563 27.88 8.54 -15.07
N ILE A 564 27.29 7.38 -14.78
CA ILE A 564 26.82 6.45 -15.81
C ILE A 564 25.58 6.99 -16.55
N GLY A 565 24.69 7.71 -15.86
CA GLY A 565 23.54 8.36 -16.48
C GLY A 565 23.94 9.44 -17.48
N HIS A 566 24.94 10.26 -17.14
CA HIS A 566 25.48 11.26 -18.08
C HIS A 566 26.23 10.62 -19.25
N LEU A 567 26.94 9.50 -19.03
CA LEU A 567 27.51 8.72 -20.13
C LEU A 567 26.40 8.21 -21.07
N GLY A 568 25.34 7.62 -20.52
CA GLY A 568 24.20 7.14 -21.30
C GLY A 568 23.54 8.25 -22.13
N GLN A 569 23.27 9.40 -21.52
CA GLN A 569 22.73 10.56 -22.22
C GLN A 569 23.68 11.08 -23.31
N GLY A 570 24.98 11.17 -23.01
CA GLY A 570 25.98 11.62 -23.98
C GLY A 570 26.09 10.69 -25.19
N LEU A 571 26.02 9.36 -24.97
CA LEU A 571 26.01 8.37 -26.04
C LEU A 571 24.71 8.40 -26.86
N ASP A 572 23.56 8.62 -26.21
CA ASP A 572 22.26 8.79 -26.88
C ASP A 572 22.28 9.99 -27.84
N ILE A 573 22.84 11.13 -27.39
CA ILE A 573 23.03 12.33 -28.21
C ILE A 573 24.05 12.08 -29.35
N TYR A 574 25.13 11.35 -29.07
CA TYR A 574 26.14 11.02 -30.08
C TYR A 574 25.58 10.12 -31.19
N GLY A 575 24.67 9.20 -30.84
CA GLY A 575 23.99 8.32 -31.78
C GLY A 575 24.83 7.11 -32.23
N LEU A 576 24.18 6.21 -32.98
CA LEU A 576 24.77 4.93 -33.44
C LEU A 576 24.92 4.86 -34.97
N ASP A 577 24.87 6.00 -35.65
CA ASP A 577 24.89 6.09 -37.12
C ASP A 577 26.12 5.41 -37.74
N TYR A 578 27.24 5.40 -37.03
CA TYR A 578 28.50 4.80 -37.46
C TYR A 578 28.45 3.26 -37.55
N LEU A 579 27.49 2.61 -36.87
CA LEU A 579 27.28 1.16 -36.91
C LEU A 579 26.26 0.73 -37.98
N MET A 580 25.42 1.67 -38.45
CA MET A 580 24.37 1.37 -39.43
C MET A 580 24.87 0.82 -40.78
N PRO A 581 25.97 1.32 -41.38
CA PRO A 581 26.44 0.79 -42.67
C PRO A 581 26.70 -0.71 -42.65
N GLN A 582 27.28 -1.23 -41.55
CA GLN A 582 27.52 -2.66 -41.41
C GLN A 582 26.20 -3.42 -41.26
N ALA A 583 25.29 -2.97 -40.39
CA ALA A 583 23.98 -3.59 -40.20
C ALA A 583 23.14 -3.63 -41.49
N VAL A 584 23.17 -2.55 -42.28
CA VAL A 584 22.46 -2.43 -43.56
C VAL A 584 23.09 -3.32 -44.65
N ALA A 585 24.41 -3.49 -44.66
CA ALA A 585 25.07 -4.36 -45.62
C ALA A 585 24.91 -5.84 -45.27
N SER A 586 25.30 -6.26 -44.07
CA SER A 586 25.41 -7.70 -43.70
C SER A 586 24.12 -8.28 -43.11
N GLY A 587 23.36 -7.48 -42.37
CA GLY A 587 22.16 -7.90 -41.63
C GLY A 587 22.50 -8.39 -40.23
N ASP A 588 23.79 -8.43 -39.93
CA ASP A 588 24.30 -8.65 -38.58
C ASP A 588 24.12 -7.36 -37.77
N VAL A 589 23.14 -7.40 -36.87
CA VAL A 589 22.82 -6.27 -35.99
C VAL A 589 23.45 -6.40 -34.60
N HIS A 590 24.21 -7.47 -34.30
CA HIS A 590 24.68 -7.71 -32.92
C HIS A 590 25.49 -6.54 -32.35
N PRO A 591 26.48 -5.95 -33.06
CA PRO A 591 27.22 -4.80 -32.52
C PRO A 591 26.33 -3.57 -32.29
N LEU A 592 25.34 -3.36 -33.17
CA LEU A 592 24.40 -2.25 -33.06
C LEU A 592 23.44 -2.45 -31.89
N LEU A 593 22.94 -3.67 -31.70
CA LEU A 593 22.05 -4.03 -30.60
C LEU A 593 22.77 -3.93 -29.26
N GLU A 594 24.00 -4.45 -29.15
CA GLU A 594 24.81 -4.36 -27.93
C GLU A 594 25.09 -2.91 -27.53
N ALA A 595 25.45 -2.06 -28.50
CA ALA A 595 25.66 -0.63 -28.25
C ALA A 595 24.37 0.07 -27.79
N LEU A 596 23.23 -0.24 -28.41
CA LEU A 596 21.92 0.32 -28.03
C LEU A 596 21.48 -0.14 -26.63
N GLU A 597 21.61 -1.43 -26.34
CA GLU A 597 21.34 -1.97 -25.00
C GLU A 597 22.25 -1.33 -23.95
N ALA A 598 23.52 -1.07 -24.27
CA ALA A 598 24.43 -0.37 -23.37
C ALA A 598 23.98 1.09 -23.12
N ILE A 599 23.53 1.82 -24.13
CA ILE A 599 22.97 3.18 -23.98
C ILE A 599 21.74 3.16 -23.07
N HIS A 600 20.77 2.29 -23.37
CA HIS A 600 19.55 2.13 -22.57
C HIS A 600 19.85 1.72 -21.13
N THR A 601 20.81 0.82 -20.95
CA THR A 601 21.29 0.38 -19.63
C THR A 601 21.93 1.54 -18.87
N CYS A 602 22.78 2.35 -19.51
CA CYS A 602 23.43 3.48 -18.86
C CYS A 602 22.43 4.58 -18.49
N LYS A 603 21.49 4.91 -19.40
CA LYS A 603 20.52 6.00 -19.23
C LYS A 603 19.39 5.66 -18.24
N THR A 604 18.85 4.44 -18.33
CA THR A 604 17.62 4.05 -17.59
C THR A 604 17.83 2.83 -16.70
N GLY A 605 18.53 1.79 -17.18
CA GLY A 605 18.79 0.57 -16.39
C GLY A 605 19.59 0.81 -15.11
N SER A 606 20.58 1.71 -15.17
CA SER A 606 21.43 2.06 -14.04
C SER A 606 20.65 2.75 -12.92
N LEU A 607 19.67 3.60 -13.27
CA LEU A 607 18.80 4.29 -12.33
C LEU A 607 17.94 3.29 -11.56
N THR A 608 17.24 2.40 -12.26
CA THR A 608 16.39 1.38 -11.63
C THR A 608 17.21 0.39 -10.81
N SER A 609 18.38 -0.02 -11.29
CA SER A 609 19.34 -0.83 -10.53
C SER A 609 19.77 -0.12 -9.24
N THR A 610 20.11 1.17 -9.34
CA THR A 610 20.50 2.00 -8.19
C THR A 610 19.36 2.16 -7.17
N LEU A 611 18.11 2.30 -7.61
CA LEU A 611 16.94 2.34 -6.72
C LEU A 611 16.82 1.06 -5.89
N CYS A 612 16.87 -0.08 -6.56
CA CYS A 612 16.84 -1.38 -5.89
C CYS A 612 18.02 -1.54 -4.93
N SER A 613 19.23 -1.15 -5.34
CA SER A 613 20.42 -1.21 -4.49
C SER A 613 20.34 -0.27 -3.29
N ILE A 614 19.81 0.94 -3.43
CA ILE A 614 19.58 1.86 -2.31
C ILE A 614 18.59 1.24 -1.33
N ALA A 615 17.49 0.65 -1.80
CA ALA A 615 16.56 -0.07 -0.92
C ALA A 615 17.27 -1.20 -0.15
N CYS A 616 18.15 -1.97 -0.81
CA CYS A 616 18.94 -3.00 -0.14
C CYS A 616 19.90 -2.42 0.93
N VAL A 617 20.55 -1.28 0.69
CA VAL A 617 21.40 -0.62 1.70
C VAL A 617 20.57 -0.13 2.89
N LEU A 618 19.44 0.51 2.62
CA LEU A 618 18.56 1.06 3.65
C LEU A 618 18.02 -0.05 4.56
N CYS A 619 17.56 -1.14 3.97
CA CYS A 619 16.98 -2.29 4.68
C CYS A 619 18.02 -3.32 5.15
N SER A 620 19.31 -3.09 4.89
CA SER A 620 20.41 -4.00 5.29
C SER A 620 20.25 -5.41 4.71
N ALA A 621 19.87 -5.52 3.45
CA ALA A 621 19.61 -6.79 2.78
C ALA A 621 20.85 -7.68 2.69
N ASP A 622 20.64 -9.01 2.70
CA ASP A 622 21.67 -10.00 2.47
C ASP A 622 22.35 -9.80 1.09
N PRO A 623 23.67 -10.07 0.95
CA PRO A 623 24.38 -9.89 -0.32
C PRO A 623 23.76 -10.61 -1.52
N LYS A 624 23.19 -11.81 -1.37
CA LYS A 624 22.53 -12.53 -2.47
C LYS A 624 21.26 -11.80 -2.92
N VAL A 625 20.49 -11.28 -1.96
CA VAL A 625 19.29 -10.48 -2.24
C VAL A 625 19.70 -9.16 -2.92
N PHE A 626 20.78 -8.53 -2.45
CA PHE A 626 21.33 -7.32 -3.05
C PHE A 626 21.68 -7.52 -4.54
N ASP A 627 22.41 -8.58 -4.87
CA ASP A 627 22.81 -8.87 -6.26
C ASP A 627 21.60 -9.19 -7.15
N ALA A 628 20.64 -9.97 -6.64
CA ALA A 628 19.41 -10.27 -7.37
C ALA A 628 18.56 -9.01 -7.62
N MET A 629 18.41 -8.15 -6.61
CA MET A 629 17.72 -6.86 -6.72
C MET A 629 18.41 -5.91 -7.71
N LYS A 630 19.74 -5.87 -7.70
CA LYS A 630 20.55 -5.07 -8.64
C LYS A 630 20.30 -5.51 -10.08
N ILE A 631 20.37 -6.82 -10.34
CA ILE A 631 20.12 -7.42 -11.67
C ILE A 631 18.66 -7.19 -12.10
N PHE A 632 17.72 -7.37 -11.18
CA PHE A 632 16.30 -7.09 -11.44
C PHE A 632 16.08 -5.64 -11.83
N GLY A 633 16.59 -4.68 -11.06
CA GLY A 633 16.49 -3.27 -11.40
C GLY A 633 17.11 -2.96 -12.77
N LEU A 634 18.28 -3.51 -13.09
CA LEU A 634 18.93 -3.30 -14.39
C LEU A 634 18.05 -3.74 -15.57
N ASN A 635 17.54 -4.98 -15.50
CA ASN A 635 16.67 -5.56 -16.53
C ASN A 635 15.33 -4.82 -16.61
N LEU A 636 14.80 -4.35 -15.48
CA LEU A 636 13.57 -3.56 -15.43
C LEU A 636 13.70 -2.25 -16.21
N GLY A 637 14.80 -1.53 -16.02
CA GLY A 637 15.03 -0.27 -16.73
C GLY A 637 15.35 -0.46 -18.21
N LEU A 638 16.07 -1.53 -18.58
CA LEU A 638 16.28 -1.88 -19.99
C LEU A 638 14.95 -2.24 -20.68
N ALA A 639 14.14 -3.11 -20.05
CA ALA A 639 12.82 -3.46 -20.55
C ALA A 639 11.91 -2.21 -20.67
N PHE A 640 11.97 -1.30 -19.71
CA PHE A 640 11.22 -0.04 -19.77
C PHE A 640 11.57 0.77 -21.03
N GLN A 641 12.86 0.90 -21.35
CA GLN A 641 13.30 1.66 -22.52
C GLN A 641 12.90 0.98 -23.84
N ILE A 642 12.99 -0.36 -23.90
CA ILE A 642 12.50 -1.12 -25.06
C ILE A 642 11.00 -0.87 -25.29
N ILE A 643 10.19 -0.84 -24.22
CA ILE A 643 8.75 -0.56 -24.32
C ILE A 643 8.49 0.90 -24.70
N ASP A 644 9.31 1.84 -24.24
CA ASP A 644 9.21 3.26 -24.61
C ASP A 644 9.43 3.47 -26.11
N ASP A 645 10.48 2.86 -26.67
CA ASP A 645 10.75 2.84 -28.11
C ASP A 645 9.58 2.22 -28.90
N VAL A 646 8.97 1.15 -28.37
CA VAL A 646 7.76 0.54 -28.98
C VAL A 646 6.57 1.50 -28.95
N ARG A 647 6.35 2.23 -27.85
CA ARG A 647 5.25 3.19 -27.73
C ARG A 647 5.38 4.33 -28.75
N ASN A 648 6.60 4.78 -29.05
CA ASN A 648 6.87 5.80 -30.08
C ASN A 648 6.39 5.34 -31.49
N ILE A 649 6.35 4.04 -31.74
CA ILE A 649 5.87 3.46 -33.00
C ILE A 649 4.36 3.19 -32.99
N LYS A 650 3.86 2.59 -31.89
CA LYS A 650 2.49 2.05 -31.79
C LYS A 650 1.40 3.09 -31.50
N SER A 651 1.69 4.37 -31.27
CA SER A 651 0.68 5.36 -30.84
C SER A 651 -0.49 5.51 -31.83
N PHE A 652 -1.55 4.69 -31.68
CA PHE A 652 -2.72 4.64 -32.57
C PHE A 652 -3.61 5.89 -32.45
N ARG A 653 -3.49 6.67 -31.37
CA ARG A 653 -4.29 7.88 -31.10
C ARG A 653 -3.50 9.20 -31.30
N GLY A 654 -2.22 9.10 -31.63
CA GLY A 654 -1.30 10.24 -31.75
C GLY A 654 -1.23 10.84 -33.14
N GLY A 655 -1.15 12.18 -33.20
CA GLY A 655 -0.70 12.86 -34.41
C GLY A 655 0.81 12.65 -34.66
N LEU A 656 1.34 13.26 -35.71
CA LEU A 656 2.76 13.21 -36.10
C LEU A 656 3.77 13.63 -35.03
N ASN A 657 3.31 14.34 -34.00
CA ASN A 657 4.12 14.80 -32.89
C ASN A 657 4.50 13.67 -31.91
N GLU A 658 3.84 12.51 -31.98
CA GLU A 658 4.11 11.36 -31.08
C GLU A 658 5.08 10.33 -31.68
N LYS A 659 5.53 10.53 -32.92
CA LYS A 659 6.50 9.68 -33.65
C LYS A 659 7.87 10.36 -33.76
N GLU A 660 8.30 10.99 -32.68
CA GLU A 660 9.46 11.87 -32.69
C GLU A 660 10.77 11.15 -32.96
N ASP A 661 10.91 9.87 -32.58
CA ASP A 661 12.20 9.18 -32.67
C ASP A 661 12.63 9.00 -34.13
N ILE A 662 11.71 8.55 -34.99
CA ILE A 662 11.96 8.42 -36.43
C ILE A 662 12.25 9.80 -37.04
N ARG A 663 11.48 10.83 -36.65
CA ARG A 663 11.64 12.21 -37.16
C ARG A 663 12.97 12.84 -36.75
N ASN A 664 13.49 12.47 -35.58
CA ASN A 664 14.78 12.91 -35.08
C ASN A 664 15.95 12.06 -35.62
N GLY A 665 15.65 10.98 -36.34
CA GLY A 665 16.62 10.04 -36.88
C GLY A 665 17.25 9.14 -35.81
N LYS A 666 16.58 8.94 -34.67
CA LYS A 666 17.07 8.06 -33.60
C LYS A 666 17.02 6.60 -34.03
N ILE A 667 18.08 5.86 -33.71
CA ILE A 667 18.15 4.41 -33.93
C ILE A 667 17.59 3.71 -32.69
N THR A 668 16.35 3.25 -32.78
CA THR A 668 15.61 2.64 -31.67
C THR A 668 15.54 1.12 -31.77
N TYR A 669 15.16 0.47 -30.68
CA TYR A 669 15.14 -0.98 -30.56
C TYR A 669 14.30 -1.67 -31.66
N PRO A 670 13.09 -1.18 -32.03
CA PRO A 670 12.33 -1.76 -33.13
C PRO A 670 13.00 -1.62 -34.51
N ILE A 671 13.75 -0.55 -34.76
CA ILE A 671 14.53 -0.38 -36.00
C ILE A 671 15.62 -1.46 -36.05
N VAL A 672 16.39 -1.63 -34.97
CA VAL A 672 17.45 -2.64 -34.89
C VAL A 672 16.88 -4.06 -35.07
N LYS A 673 15.75 -4.37 -34.42
CA LYS A 673 15.07 -5.67 -34.59
C LYS A 673 14.54 -5.87 -36.00
N ALA A 674 13.97 -4.85 -36.62
CA ALA A 674 13.53 -4.94 -38.02
C ALA A 674 14.71 -5.18 -38.97
N MET A 675 15.83 -4.48 -38.78
CA MET A 675 17.05 -4.67 -39.59
C MET A 675 17.52 -6.14 -39.57
N SER A 676 17.38 -6.87 -38.45
CA SER A 676 17.78 -8.29 -38.38
C SER A 676 16.97 -9.23 -39.28
N ARG A 677 15.80 -8.79 -39.79
CA ARG A 677 14.87 -9.63 -40.57
C ARG A 677 14.53 -9.09 -41.96
N LEU A 678 14.83 -7.82 -42.22
CA LEU A 678 14.52 -7.19 -43.50
C LEU A 678 15.48 -7.63 -44.62
N SER A 679 14.97 -7.62 -45.85
CA SER A 679 15.79 -7.82 -47.05
C SER A 679 16.84 -6.70 -47.18
N GLY A 680 17.93 -6.91 -47.93
CA GLY A 680 18.95 -5.88 -48.11
C GLY A 680 18.40 -4.54 -48.66
N ALA A 681 17.47 -4.62 -49.62
CA ALA A 681 16.81 -3.44 -50.18
C ALA A 681 15.90 -2.74 -49.15
N ASP A 682 15.13 -3.50 -48.37
CA ASP A 682 14.26 -2.93 -47.33
C ASP A 682 15.08 -2.34 -46.17
N ARG A 683 16.23 -2.94 -45.82
CA ARG A 683 17.17 -2.39 -44.83
C ARG A 683 17.72 -1.04 -45.27
N GLN A 684 18.15 -0.94 -46.53
CA GLN A 684 18.62 0.32 -47.09
C GLN A 684 17.51 1.37 -47.08
N LEU A 685 16.29 1.00 -47.52
CA LEU A 685 15.15 1.91 -47.51
C LEU A 685 14.81 2.40 -46.10
N LEU A 686 14.74 1.51 -45.11
CA LEU A 686 14.47 1.89 -43.72
C LEU A 686 15.54 2.85 -43.20
N TRP A 687 16.82 2.57 -43.51
CA TRP A 687 17.91 3.44 -43.08
C TRP A 687 17.86 4.81 -43.77
N ASP A 688 17.63 4.87 -45.08
CA ASP A 688 17.53 6.13 -45.82
C ASP A 688 16.40 7.02 -45.27
N VAL A 689 15.26 6.41 -44.93
CA VAL A 689 14.15 7.12 -44.29
C VAL A 689 14.57 7.67 -42.94
N VAL A 690 15.10 6.87 -42.02
CA VAL A 690 15.48 7.30 -40.66
C VAL A 690 16.57 8.39 -40.72
N LYS A 691 17.61 8.18 -41.54
CA LYS A 691 18.72 9.12 -41.72
C LYS A 691 18.28 10.47 -42.27
N SER A 692 17.20 10.51 -43.06
CA SER A 692 16.67 11.75 -43.63
C SER A 692 16.01 12.69 -42.62
N LYS A 693 15.74 12.22 -41.38
CA LYS A 693 15.01 12.96 -40.35
C LYS A 693 13.68 13.51 -40.89
N PRO A 694 12.77 12.61 -41.32
CA PRO A 694 11.65 12.99 -42.16
C PRO A 694 10.68 13.89 -41.38
N SER A 695 10.27 14.99 -42.01
CA SER A 695 9.13 15.78 -41.55
C SER A 695 7.82 15.33 -42.19
N ASP A 696 7.91 14.60 -43.31
CA ASP A 696 6.77 14.08 -44.07
C ASP A 696 6.12 12.87 -43.37
N PRO A 697 4.81 12.94 -43.06
CA PRO A 697 4.04 11.83 -42.50
C PRO A 697 4.12 10.52 -43.29
N GLU A 698 4.14 10.61 -44.61
CA GLU A 698 4.12 9.43 -45.47
C GLU A 698 5.43 8.65 -45.37
N MET A 699 6.56 9.37 -45.36
CA MET A 699 7.88 8.78 -45.14
C MET A 699 8.01 8.12 -43.77
N VAL A 700 7.49 8.75 -42.71
CA VAL A 700 7.45 8.12 -41.38
C VAL A 700 6.64 6.82 -41.42
N MET A 701 5.51 6.79 -42.13
CA MET A 701 4.70 5.57 -42.27
C MET A 701 5.39 4.47 -43.08
N VAL A 702 6.30 4.80 -44.01
CA VAL A 702 7.12 3.80 -44.70
C VAL A 702 7.99 3.04 -43.71
N ALA A 703 8.71 3.75 -42.83
CA ALA A 703 9.54 3.12 -41.80
C ALA A 703 8.72 2.22 -40.88
N ILE A 704 7.55 2.69 -40.42
CA ILE A 704 6.65 1.91 -39.56
C ILE A 704 6.18 0.64 -40.26
N LYS A 705 5.72 0.73 -41.51
CA LYS A 705 5.27 -0.45 -42.27
C LYS A 705 6.39 -1.48 -42.47
N LEU A 706 7.63 -1.04 -42.66
CA LEU A 706 8.78 -1.95 -42.76
C LEU A 706 9.06 -2.66 -41.43
N ILE A 707 8.97 -1.94 -40.30
CA ILE A 707 9.13 -2.53 -38.96
C ILE A 707 8.01 -3.54 -38.68
N GLU A 708 6.77 -3.20 -38.99
CA GLU A 708 5.59 -4.07 -38.80
C GLU A 708 5.62 -5.31 -39.72
N LYS A 709 6.07 -5.16 -40.98
CA LYS A 709 6.18 -6.24 -41.98
C LYS A 709 6.93 -7.47 -41.45
N VAL A 710 7.92 -7.27 -40.59
CA VAL A 710 8.76 -8.36 -40.03
C VAL A 710 8.47 -8.66 -38.55
N GLY A 711 7.41 -8.06 -38.00
CA GLY A 711 7.04 -8.21 -36.59
C GLY A 711 8.06 -7.59 -35.63
N GLY A 712 8.76 -6.53 -36.04
CA GLY A 712 9.82 -5.90 -35.25
C GLY A 712 9.36 -5.50 -33.85
N VAL A 713 8.12 -4.99 -33.73
CA VAL A 713 7.51 -4.64 -32.44
C VAL A 713 7.29 -5.86 -31.55
N ASP A 714 6.79 -6.97 -32.09
CA ASP A 714 6.51 -8.17 -31.28
C ASP A 714 7.80 -8.78 -30.70
N LEU A 715 8.92 -8.67 -31.43
CA LEU A 715 10.23 -9.07 -30.93
C LEU A 715 10.69 -8.21 -29.75
N CYS A 716 10.44 -6.91 -29.81
CA CYS A 716 10.74 -6.00 -28.70
C CYS A 716 9.97 -6.39 -27.44
N LEU A 717 8.68 -6.72 -27.60
CA LEU A 717 7.83 -7.16 -26.48
C LEU A 717 8.32 -8.48 -25.88
N GLN A 718 8.70 -9.44 -26.72
CA GLN A 718 9.26 -10.72 -26.27
C GLN A 718 10.56 -10.54 -25.50
N ASP A 719 11.46 -9.69 -25.99
CA ASP A 719 12.73 -9.39 -25.31
C ASP A 719 12.50 -8.72 -23.95
N ALA A 720 11.66 -7.68 -23.91
CA ALA A 720 11.31 -6.98 -22.69
C ALA A 720 10.69 -7.95 -21.65
N GLN A 721 9.79 -8.83 -22.09
CA GLN A 721 9.18 -9.85 -21.23
C GLN A 721 10.22 -10.84 -20.70
N SER A 722 11.13 -11.32 -21.55
CA SER A 722 12.18 -12.27 -21.18
C SER A 722 13.17 -11.68 -20.17
N LEU A 723 13.51 -10.39 -20.29
CA LEU A 723 14.36 -9.68 -19.32
C LEU A 723 13.72 -9.69 -17.91
N ILE A 724 12.43 -9.33 -17.81
CA ILE A 724 11.71 -9.31 -16.53
C ILE A 724 11.54 -10.72 -15.96
N GLU A 725 11.16 -11.69 -16.79
CA GLU A 725 10.90 -13.06 -16.33
C GLU A 725 12.14 -13.76 -15.79
N ARG A 726 13.27 -13.61 -16.49
CA ARG A 726 14.55 -14.17 -16.03
C ARG A 726 15.04 -13.51 -14.76
N ALA A 727 14.90 -12.19 -14.63
CA ALA A 727 15.29 -11.51 -13.41
C ALA A 727 14.37 -11.85 -12.23
N TRP A 728 13.06 -11.91 -12.46
CA TRP A 728 12.08 -12.25 -11.43
C TRP A 728 12.23 -13.68 -10.93
N SER A 729 12.56 -14.65 -11.79
CA SER A 729 12.74 -16.04 -11.38
C SER A 729 13.89 -16.24 -10.39
N ILE A 730 14.90 -15.36 -10.43
CA ILE A 730 16.02 -15.32 -9.49
C ILE A 730 15.62 -14.60 -8.19
N LEU A 731 14.91 -13.46 -8.30
CA LEU A 731 14.56 -12.63 -7.15
C LEU A 731 13.41 -13.19 -6.30
N ASP A 732 12.36 -13.72 -6.93
CA ASP A 732 11.15 -14.23 -6.26
C ASP A 732 11.41 -15.21 -5.11
N PRO A 733 12.31 -16.22 -5.22
CA PRO A 733 12.59 -17.13 -4.12
C PRO A 733 13.44 -16.52 -3.00
N LEU A 734 14.08 -15.37 -3.23
CA LEU A 734 14.96 -14.70 -2.26
C LEU A 734 14.23 -13.67 -1.39
N LEU A 735 12.98 -13.37 -1.71
CA LEU A 735 12.14 -12.44 -0.95
C LEU A 735 11.02 -13.18 -0.25
N ASP A 736 10.87 -12.89 1.04
CA ASP A 736 9.69 -13.31 1.78
C ASP A 736 8.42 -12.78 1.11
N GLU A 737 7.37 -13.59 1.16
CA GLU A 737 6.10 -13.21 0.57
C GLU A 737 5.48 -12.05 1.34
N SER A 738 5.07 -10.99 0.64
CA SER A 738 4.52 -9.77 1.25
C SER A 738 3.65 -9.02 0.26
N ILE A 739 2.81 -8.12 0.76
CA ILE A 739 2.00 -7.25 -0.12
C ILE A 739 2.92 -6.41 -1.03
N SER A 740 3.98 -5.82 -0.48
CA SER A 740 4.91 -5.00 -1.26
C SER A 740 5.66 -5.79 -2.35
N LYS A 741 6.01 -7.06 -2.10
CA LYS A 741 6.55 -7.95 -3.14
C LYS A 741 5.55 -8.20 -4.26
N ASN A 742 4.27 -8.37 -3.93
CA ASN A 742 3.22 -8.56 -4.94
C ASN A 742 2.96 -7.27 -5.73
N ILE A 743 2.99 -6.10 -5.09
CA ILE A 743 2.96 -4.81 -5.79
C ILE A 743 4.14 -4.68 -6.74
N LEU A 744 5.35 -5.04 -6.30
CA LEU A 744 6.55 -5.03 -7.13
C LEU A 744 6.39 -5.93 -8.37
N PHE A 745 5.82 -7.13 -8.21
CA PHE A 745 5.53 -8.06 -9.29
C PHE A 745 4.51 -7.50 -10.30
N ILE A 746 3.40 -6.96 -9.81
CA ILE A 746 2.36 -6.36 -10.66
C ILE A 746 2.95 -5.21 -11.45
N PHE A 747 3.69 -4.35 -10.76
CA PHE A 747 4.38 -3.22 -11.38
C PHE A 747 5.32 -3.69 -12.50
N SER A 748 6.20 -4.67 -12.23
CA SER A 748 7.15 -5.13 -13.25
C SER A 748 6.48 -5.75 -14.48
N LYS A 749 5.33 -6.41 -14.30
CA LYS A 749 4.57 -7.00 -15.42
C LYS A 749 3.79 -5.95 -16.20
N SER A 750 3.19 -4.98 -15.51
CA SER A 750 2.42 -3.92 -16.15
C SER A 750 3.25 -2.98 -17.01
N LEU A 751 4.54 -2.81 -16.70
CA LEU A 751 5.46 -2.02 -17.50
C LEU A 751 5.59 -2.53 -18.95
N LEU A 752 5.28 -3.81 -19.18
CA LEU A 752 5.30 -4.46 -20.49
C LEU A 752 4.03 -4.19 -21.31
N ASN A 753 2.98 -3.62 -20.71
CA ASN A 753 1.74 -3.31 -21.42
C ASN A 753 1.89 -1.99 -22.21
N CYS A 754 1.71 -2.06 -23.54
CA CYS A 754 1.74 -0.89 -24.42
C CYS A 754 0.50 -0.01 -24.32
N ASP A 755 -0.61 -0.52 -23.78
CA ASP A 755 -1.91 0.16 -23.73
C ASP A 755 -2.12 1.01 -22.45
N CYS A 756 -1.11 1.08 -21.57
CA CYS A 756 -1.15 1.79 -20.28
C CYS A 756 -0.49 3.18 -20.29
#